data_AF-A0A011U031-F1
#
_entry.id   AF-A0A011U031-F1
#
_cell.length_a   1.000
_cell.length_b   1.000
_cell.length_c   1.000
_cell.angle_alpha   90.00
_cell.angle_beta   90.00
_cell.angle_gamma   90.00
#
_symmetry.space_group_name_H-M   'P 1'
#
loop_
_entity.id
_entity.type
_entity.pdbx_description
1 polymer ?
#
loop_
_entity_poly.entity_id
_entity_poly.type
_entity_poly.pdbx_seq_one_letter_code
_entity_poly.pdbx_strand_id
1 'polypeptide(L)'
;MNLLLPVRATPKALPMRRTALPRTLARGLVSACAATALVVTSLAVAPAATAATTGTDTFERSVASGWGPSIDGRSWTTTAPSSTSVAGGSARVSSDPGTQTTQTLSGGMPQDATLSALLWPESRTATGNGPTISLVARSEGKTSYQARVRFGTSGVNLWLSRMDARGAESVLASSKPIASIAAGQKVRAELSVSGQSPVVLKARVWIDGAAQPTSWQQTISDSSDARVRAAGSAAVSTHLSSGSPAMAVRVDDVTVLAATAASTPTPEPTATATPTPTPTPTAQPGSTTAGATAGSAAVGSTRYTVPAGAIYAAAKGTRTGAGTANNPYGSAAYAVEKAPNGSTIVLRGGTYRESVYIGFNRKLTIQSYPGEAVWFDGSSPVSGWTKSGSTWVANWSHPFDRRVSFNANLDETARFTDSRNPLAGYPEQVWIDGEPLRQVGSATQVTSGTFFADTSAKRLMIGSDPSGRRVDASTLTRAIQVQGTGTTLRGFGVQRYATTLNMMGTVTAEVHDITLENLVVRDNATIGVYAWNDNQTLNKLTVTGNGMLGIGANGTHDLRITNSVVSGNNTQAFKPAPVSGGMKLSGIDKGLISGNVVADNDSAGVWFDVSSYDLTVTGNRVTGNSTTGVQVEISEKAIIADNYISGNDIGLQISNSGSVQVWNNAIDGVKRALSFTHDRRRQEVSSLASKIPWVMKNITLRNNAISYSAGGSCPMLTQDYSQKMYGNDFGISLDGNVYHRATASAPSNFACWANGTAGTRSFKTLEDFSRFTGNDQRSALWMGNPIFASDLKVVSAVLTAPKATTYGLPSDVATAIGQKAGATRVGPFTAPAK
;
A
#
# COMPACT_ATOMS: atom_id res chain seq x y z
N MET A 1 -23.94 -5.40 -6.51
CA MET A 1 -23.25 -4.11 -6.46
C MET A 1 -21.77 -4.39 -6.66
N ASN A 2 -21.25 -4.21 -7.87
CA ASN A 2 -19.86 -4.51 -8.23
C ASN A 2 -18.95 -3.42 -7.65
N LEU A 3 -18.20 -3.73 -6.59
CA LEU A 3 -17.10 -2.89 -6.12
C LEU A 3 -15.82 -3.29 -6.87
N LEU A 4 -15.68 -2.85 -8.11
CA LEU A 4 -14.40 -2.84 -8.81
C LEU A 4 -14.09 -1.39 -9.14
N LEU A 5 -13.02 -0.87 -8.56
CA LEU A 5 -12.50 0.43 -8.96
C LEU A 5 -11.85 0.29 -10.34
N PRO A 6 -12.21 1.11 -11.31
CA PRO A 6 -11.87 0.78 -12.68
C PRO A 6 -10.52 1.44 -13.01
N VAL A 7 -9.76 0.89 -13.96
CA VAL A 7 -8.52 1.47 -14.50
C VAL A 7 -8.83 2.02 -15.90
N ARG A 8 -8.52 3.28 -16.20
CA ARG A 8 -8.84 4.06 -17.42
C ARG A 8 -7.68 5.08 -17.46
N ALA A 9 -6.87 5.29 -18.50
CA ALA A 9 -7.00 5.75 -19.90
C ALA A 9 -7.42 7.22 -20.11
N THR A 10 -6.48 8.14 -20.39
CA THR A 10 -6.65 9.40 -21.17
C THR A 10 -5.26 9.88 -21.69
N PRO A 11 -5.13 11.03 -22.41
CA PRO A 11 -5.39 11.19 -23.84
C PRO A 11 -4.19 11.81 -24.59
N LYS A 12 -4.22 11.79 -25.93
CA LYS A 12 -3.22 12.41 -26.81
C LYS A 12 -3.36 13.93 -26.88
N ALA A 13 -2.23 14.65 -26.89
CA ALA A 13 -2.07 15.96 -27.51
C ALA A 13 -0.93 15.92 -28.55
N LEU A 14 -1.15 16.57 -29.69
CA LEU A 14 -0.26 16.63 -30.86
C LEU A 14 0.96 17.56 -30.66
N PRO A 15 2.04 17.40 -31.47
CA PRO A 15 3.36 17.96 -31.17
C PRO A 15 3.71 19.25 -31.93
N MET A 16 4.51 20.12 -31.30
CA MET A 16 5.34 21.11 -31.98
C MET A 16 6.70 20.48 -32.33
N ARG A 17 7.07 20.54 -33.62
CA ARG A 17 8.35 20.11 -34.19
C ARG A 17 9.48 21.09 -33.87
N ARG A 18 10.69 20.58 -33.67
CA ARG A 18 11.98 21.01 -34.29
C ARG A 18 13.11 20.12 -33.75
N THR A 19 13.52 19.12 -34.53
CA THR A 19 14.75 19.08 -35.36
C THR A 19 16.05 19.12 -34.57
N ALA A 20 16.70 17.96 -34.59
CA ALA A 20 18.00 17.60 -34.05
C ALA A 20 19.18 18.27 -34.79
N LEU A 21 20.36 18.23 -34.17
CA LEU A 21 21.55 17.46 -34.62
C LEU A 21 22.77 17.78 -33.72
N PRO A 22 23.83 16.94 -33.69
CA PRO A 22 24.38 16.45 -32.43
C PRO A 22 25.92 16.48 -32.34
N ARG A 23 26.40 15.99 -31.17
CA ARG A 23 27.62 15.19 -30.92
C ARG A 23 28.98 15.76 -31.35
N THR A 24 29.93 15.73 -30.41
CA THR A 24 31.06 14.77 -30.46
C THR A 24 31.82 14.67 -29.12
N LEU A 25 32.34 13.47 -28.90
CA LEU A 25 33.20 13.01 -27.81
C LEU A 25 34.66 13.43 -28.01
N ALA A 26 35.46 13.43 -26.94
CA ALA A 26 36.80 12.83 -26.95
C ALA A 26 37.30 12.50 -25.54
N ARG A 27 37.93 11.34 -25.42
CA ARG A 27 38.67 10.81 -24.26
C ARG A 27 40.12 11.30 -24.29
N GLY A 28 40.79 11.29 -23.14
CA GLY A 28 42.10 10.64 -23.06
C GLY A 28 43.22 11.31 -22.23
N LEU A 29 43.72 10.49 -21.30
CA LEU A 29 45.08 10.36 -20.78
C LEU A 29 45.56 11.11 -19.53
N VAL A 30 46.36 10.32 -18.80
CA VAL A 30 46.88 10.42 -17.43
C VAL A 30 48.38 10.69 -17.50
N SER A 31 48.93 11.42 -16.53
CA SER A 31 50.30 11.21 -16.07
C SER A 31 50.45 11.66 -14.61
N ALA A 32 51.22 10.90 -13.84
CA ALA A 32 51.38 10.99 -12.39
C ALA A 32 52.70 11.65 -11.98
N CYS A 33 52.75 12.26 -10.77
CA CYS A 33 53.97 12.36 -9.96
C CYS A 33 53.71 12.78 -8.49
N ALA A 34 54.26 11.95 -7.58
CA ALA A 34 54.82 12.18 -6.24
C ALA A 34 54.02 12.77 -5.06
N ALA A 35 54.27 12.17 -3.89
CA ALA A 35 53.47 12.14 -2.67
C ALA A 35 54.05 12.94 -1.49
N THR A 36 53.19 13.29 -0.52
CA THR A 36 53.55 13.52 0.89
C THR A 36 52.52 12.82 1.79
N ALA A 37 53.01 11.99 2.71
CA ALA A 37 52.23 11.03 3.47
C ALA A 37 51.66 11.62 4.77
N LEU A 38 50.34 11.50 4.95
CA LEU A 38 49.66 11.61 6.24
C LEU A 38 49.06 10.23 6.53
N VAL A 39 49.48 9.59 7.62
CA VAL A 39 49.00 8.25 8.01
C VAL A 39 47.56 8.35 8.50
N VAL A 40 46.61 8.08 7.60
CA VAL A 40 45.22 7.75 7.92
C VAL A 40 45.12 6.23 7.82
N THR A 41 44.78 5.57 8.91
CA THR A 41 44.43 4.14 8.92
C THR A 41 43.14 3.95 8.12
N SER A 42 43.29 3.61 6.83
CA SER A 42 42.19 3.23 5.96
C SER A 42 41.62 1.88 6.39
N LEU A 43 40.39 1.85 6.89
CA LEU A 43 39.55 0.65 6.82
C LEU A 43 39.28 0.38 5.34
N ALA A 44 39.95 -0.61 4.77
CA ALA A 44 39.67 -1.06 3.41
C ALA A 44 38.24 -1.60 3.36
N VAL A 45 37.33 -0.84 2.72
CA VAL A 45 36.01 -1.34 2.34
C VAL A 45 36.24 -2.39 1.27
N ALA A 46 35.92 -3.65 1.57
CA ALA A 46 35.93 -4.71 0.57
C ALA A 46 35.01 -4.30 -0.60
N PRO A 47 35.45 -4.42 -1.87
CA PRO A 47 34.61 -4.07 -3.00
C PRO A 47 33.34 -4.93 -2.99
N ALA A 48 32.19 -4.29 -3.23
CA ALA A 48 30.93 -5.00 -3.40
C ALA A 48 31.10 -6.04 -4.51
N ALA A 49 30.80 -7.31 -4.22
CA ALA A 49 30.90 -8.38 -5.20
C ALA A 49 30.02 -8.03 -6.41
N THR A 50 30.63 -7.97 -7.59
CA THR A 50 29.92 -7.83 -8.87
C THR A 50 29.14 -9.11 -9.14
N ALA A 51 27.89 -8.98 -9.60
CA ALA A 51 27.09 -10.12 -10.06
C ALA A 51 27.88 -10.92 -11.09
N ALA A 52 28.09 -12.21 -10.82
CA ALA A 52 28.86 -13.06 -11.72
C ALA A 52 28.10 -13.24 -13.04
N THR A 53 28.74 -12.92 -14.16
CA THR A 53 28.22 -13.24 -15.49
C THR A 53 28.33 -14.74 -15.68
N THR A 54 27.18 -15.39 -15.78
CA THR A 54 27.05 -16.84 -15.96
C THR A 54 26.38 -17.13 -17.30
N GLY A 55 26.61 -16.32 -18.33
CA GLY A 55 26.05 -16.44 -19.68
C GLY A 55 26.30 -15.17 -20.47
N THR A 56 26.97 -15.25 -21.62
CA THR A 56 27.09 -14.10 -22.53
C THR A 56 27.28 -14.54 -23.98
N ASP A 57 26.68 -13.79 -24.90
CA ASP A 57 26.88 -13.94 -26.33
C ASP A 57 26.64 -12.63 -27.08
N THR A 58 27.67 -12.14 -27.77
CA THR A 58 27.63 -10.93 -28.61
C THR A 58 27.43 -11.24 -30.09
N PHE A 59 27.31 -12.53 -30.47
CA PHE A 59 26.99 -12.95 -31.84
C PHE A 59 27.89 -12.40 -32.96
N GLU A 60 29.13 -12.03 -32.65
CA GLU A 60 30.12 -11.51 -33.63
C GLU A 60 30.61 -12.57 -34.64
N ARG A 61 30.31 -13.84 -34.40
CA ARG A 61 30.66 -14.97 -35.27
C ARG A 61 29.75 -15.07 -36.50
N SER A 62 30.15 -15.91 -37.45
CA SER A 62 29.30 -16.31 -38.58
C SER A 62 29.03 -17.82 -38.53
N VAL A 63 27.75 -18.20 -38.52
CA VAL A 63 27.27 -19.58 -38.47
C VAL A 63 26.09 -19.72 -39.43
N ALA A 64 26.21 -20.61 -40.42
CA ALA A 64 25.21 -20.76 -41.47
C ALA A 64 23.91 -21.50 -41.03
N SER A 65 23.99 -22.32 -39.98
CA SER A 65 22.87 -23.11 -39.45
C SER A 65 23.01 -23.25 -37.94
N GLY A 66 21.95 -22.90 -37.19
CA GLY A 66 21.99 -22.76 -35.74
C GLY A 66 22.66 -21.47 -35.28
N TRP A 67 22.77 -21.31 -33.96
CA TRP A 67 23.54 -20.21 -33.39
C TRP A 67 24.98 -20.60 -33.06
N GLY A 68 25.32 -21.89 -32.93
CA GLY A 68 26.68 -22.33 -32.61
C GLY A 68 27.13 -21.95 -31.18
N PRO A 69 28.45 -22.02 -30.88
CA PRO A 69 28.95 -21.70 -29.55
C PRO A 69 28.92 -20.19 -29.27
N SER A 70 28.43 -19.83 -28.10
CA SER A 70 28.52 -18.50 -27.49
C SER A 70 29.96 -18.12 -27.13
N ILE A 71 30.21 -16.83 -26.92
CA ILE A 71 31.55 -16.30 -26.65
C ILE A 71 32.15 -16.81 -25.33
N ASP A 72 31.33 -17.30 -24.40
CA ASP A 72 31.79 -17.90 -23.15
C ASP A 72 32.01 -19.42 -23.20
N GLY A 73 31.95 -20.01 -24.40
CA GLY A 73 32.24 -21.42 -24.64
C GLY A 73 31.04 -22.36 -24.52
N ARG A 74 29.86 -21.87 -24.14
CA ARG A 74 28.62 -22.68 -24.14
C ARG A 74 27.98 -22.76 -25.52
N SER A 75 27.21 -23.80 -25.76
CA SER A 75 26.57 -24.04 -27.06
C SER A 75 25.10 -23.66 -27.04
N TRP A 76 24.64 -22.98 -28.08
CA TRP A 76 23.22 -22.84 -28.35
C TRP A 76 22.69 -24.08 -29.07
N THR A 77 21.59 -24.63 -28.55
CA THR A 77 20.83 -25.73 -29.16
C THR A 77 19.50 -25.18 -29.67
N THR A 78 19.02 -25.69 -30.80
CA THR A 78 17.85 -25.14 -31.50
C THR A 78 16.86 -26.21 -31.89
N THR A 79 15.57 -25.87 -31.84
CA THR A 79 14.50 -26.71 -32.37
C THR A 79 14.38 -26.65 -33.90
N ALA A 80 15.01 -25.69 -34.56
CA ALA A 80 14.94 -25.48 -36.02
C ALA A 80 16.26 -24.91 -36.57
N PRO A 81 17.30 -25.74 -36.76
CA PRO A 81 18.63 -25.26 -37.12
C PRO A 81 18.68 -24.56 -38.48
N SER A 82 17.97 -25.08 -39.48
CA SER A 82 17.89 -24.50 -40.83
C SER A 82 17.24 -23.11 -40.86
N SER A 83 16.42 -22.76 -39.87
CA SER A 83 15.74 -21.47 -39.77
C SER A 83 16.57 -20.44 -39.01
N THR A 84 17.74 -20.80 -38.49
CA THR A 84 18.53 -19.95 -37.61
C THR A 84 19.98 -19.86 -38.04
N SER A 85 20.56 -18.67 -37.91
CA SER A 85 21.94 -18.41 -38.30
C SER A 85 22.52 -17.28 -37.46
N VAL A 86 23.83 -17.06 -37.55
CA VAL A 86 24.50 -15.86 -37.02
C VAL A 86 25.30 -15.25 -38.16
N ALA A 87 25.10 -13.97 -38.43
CA ALA A 87 25.87 -13.24 -39.42
C ALA A 87 25.71 -11.74 -39.21
N GLY A 88 26.79 -10.99 -39.44
CA GLY A 88 26.80 -9.53 -39.32
C GLY A 88 26.54 -9.04 -37.90
N GLY A 89 27.16 -9.68 -36.90
CA GLY A 89 27.09 -9.26 -35.50
C GLY A 89 25.74 -9.49 -34.83
N SER A 90 24.92 -10.41 -35.32
CA SER A 90 23.64 -10.76 -34.67
C SER A 90 23.15 -12.14 -35.06
N ALA A 91 22.44 -12.78 -34.14
CA ALA A 91 21.67 -13.98 -34.41
C ALA A 91 20.42 -13.64 -35.23
N ARG A 92 20.05 -14.52 -36.15
CA ARG A 92 18.84 -14.41 -36.99
C ARG A 92 17.97 -15.64 -36.81
N VAL A 93 16.65 -15.41 -36.80
CA VAL A 93 15.63 -16.46 -36.83
C VAL A 93 14.62 -16.15 -37.94
N SER A 94 14.64 -16.93 -39.02
CA SER A 94 13.64 -16.89 -40.07
C SER A 94 12.39 -17.61 -39.58
N SER A 95 11.22 -16.97 -39.66
CA SER A 95 9.96 -17.50 -39.13
C SER A 95 8.88 -17.51 -40.20
N ASP A 96 8.22 -18.66 -40.34
CA ASP A 96 7.01 -18.81 -41.15
C ASP A 96 5.76 -18.58 -40.30
N PRO A 97 4.63 -18.17 -40.89
CA PRO A 97 3.42 -17.87 -40.14
C PRO A 97 2.97 -19.05 -39.28
N GLY A 98 2.73 -18.81 -37.98
CA GLY A 98 2.29 -19.81 -37.01
C GLY A 98 3.42 -20.65 -36.39
N THR A 99 4.67 -20.47 -36.80
CA THR A 99 5.78 -21.29 -36.30
C THR A 99 6.39 -20.75 -35.01
N GLN A 100 7.05 -21.64 -34.26
CA GLN A 100 7.82 -21.30 -33.07
C GLN A 100 9.21 -21.95 -33.17
N THR A 101 10.24 -21.22 -32.76
CA THR A 101 11.62 -21.71 -32.67
C THR A 101 12.20 -21.31 -31.32
N THR A 102 12.87 -22.24 -30.63
CA THR A 102 13.52 -21.97 -29.35
C THR A 102 15.00 -22.31 -29.42
N GLN A 103 15.82 -21.39 -28.91
CA GLN A 103 17.28 -21.47 -28.81
C GLN A 103 17.64 -21.57 -27.33
N THR A 104 18.22 -22.68 -26.89
CA THR A 104 18.56 -22.93 -25.48
C THR A 104 20.07 -22.94 -25.28
N LEU A 105 20.55 -22.12 -24.35
CA LEU A 105 21.96 -22.06 -23.97
C LEU A 105 22.29 -23.25 -23.06
N SER A 106 23.32 -24.02 -23.41
CA SER A 106 23.77 -25.15 -22.59
C SER A 106 24.43 -24.69 -21.28
N GLY A 107 24.59 -25.61 -20.32
CA GLY A 107 25.27 -25.32 -19.05
C GLY A 107 24.36 -24.80 -17.92
N GLY A 108 23.04 -24.79 -18.13
CA GLY A 108 22.06 -24.33 -17.14
C GLY A 108 22.14 -22.83 -16.86
N MET A 109 21.29 -22.35 -15.97
CA MET A 109 21.37 -20.98 -15.44
C MET A 109 21.33 -20.99 -13.90
N PRO A 110 21.83 -19.93 -13.23
CA PRO A 110 21.64 -19.78 -11.80
C PRO A 110 20.16 -19.81 -11.42
N GLN A 111 19.87 -20.31 -10.23
CA GLN A 111 18.52 -20.35 -9.68
C GLN A 111 17.84 -18.97 -9.75
N ASP A 112 18.58 -17.94 -9.31
CA ASP A 112 18.15 -16.55 -9.34
C ASP A 112 19.06 -15.79 -10.31
N ALA A 113 18.48 -15.24 -11.37
CA ALA A 113 19.24 -14.65 -12.46
C ALA A 113 18.47 -13.55 -13.17
N THR A 114 19.21 -12.68 -13.87
CA THR A 114 18.65 -11.73 -14.83
C THR A 114 19.20 -12.01 -16.22
N LEU A 115 18.30 -12.21 -17.17
CA LEU A 115 18.59 -12.38 -18.58
C LEU A 115 18.35 -11.03 -19.28
N SER A 116 19.26 -10.63 -20.16
CA SER A 116 19.07 -9.47 -21.05
C SER A 116 19.36 -9.89 -22.49
N ALA A 117 18.66 -9.29 -23.47
CA ALA A 117 19.05 -9.35 -24.87
C ALA A 117 18.55 -8.13 -25.65
N LEU A 118 19.16 -7.89 -26.80
CA LEU A 118 18.78 -6.89 -27.78
C LEU A 118 17.97 -7.56 -28.92
N LEU A 119 16.79 -7.04 -29.22
CA LEU A 119 15.74 -7.73 -29.99
C LEU A 119 15.13 -6.81 -31.06
N TRP A 120 14.94 -7.30 -32.29
CA TRP A 120 14.19 -6.58 -33.33
C TRP A 120 13.72 -7.46 -34.50
N PRO A 121 12.63 -7.12 -35.18
CA PRO A 121 12.30 -7.73 -36.48
C PRO A 121 13.08 -7.06 -37.62
N GLU A 122 13.41 -7.80 -38.68
CA GLU A 122 14.08 -7.24 -39.87
C GLU A 122 13.18 -6.30 -40.68
N SER A 123 11.87 -6.46 -40.55
CA SER A 123 10.87 -5.61 -41.18
C SER A 123 9.74 -5.27 -40.20
N ARG A 124 9.11 -4.12 -40.41
CA ARG A 124 7.95 -3.73 -39.61
C ARG A 124 6.77 -4.66 -39.92
N THR A 125 6.08 -5.12 -38.89
CA THR A 125 4.83 -5.86 -39.05
C THR A 125 3.77 -4.99 -39.73
N ALA A 126 3.34 -5.41 -40.92
CA ALA A 126 2.33 -4.72 -41.71
C ALA A 126 0.91 -5.25 -41.43
N THR A 127 0.75 -6.56 -41.29
CA THR A 127 -0.51 -7.26 -41.01
C THR A 127 -0.31 -8.34 -39.94
N GLY A 128 -1.40 -8.73 -39.27
CA GLY A 128 -1.36 -9.71 -38.18
C GLY A 128 -0.81 -9.15 -36.86
N ASN A 129 -0.47 -10.05 -35.93
CA ASN A 129 0.07 -9.68 -34.61
C ASN A 129 1.61 -9.60 -34.58
N GLY A 130 2.28 -9.97 -35.68
CA GLY A 130 3.74 -9.93 -35.80
C GLY A 130 4.48 -10.97 -34.97
N PRO A 131 5.81 -10.86 -34.87
CA PRO A 131 6.64 -11.78 -34.12
C PRO A 131 6.63 -11.46 -32.63
N THR A 132 6.68 -12.49 -31.81
CA THR A 132 6.97 -12.43 -30.38
C THR A 132 8.34 -13.05 -30.15
N ILE A 133 9.27 -12.26 -29.62
CA ILE A 133 10.60 -12.73 -29.20
C ILE A 133 10.60 -12.74 -27.67
N SER A 134 10.95 -13.88 -27.09
CA SER A 134 10.79 -14.12 -25.66
C SER A 134 12.12 -14.44 -25.00
N LEU A 135 12.45 -13.75 -23.91
CA LEU A 135 13.50 -14.20 -23.01
C LEU A 135 12.92 -15.30 -22.14
N VAL A 136 13.61 -16.43 -22.07
CA VAL A 136 13.11 -17.64 -21.43
C VAL A 136 14.07 -18.01 -20.30
N ALA A 137 13.53 -18.12 -19.09
CA ALA A 137 14.27 -18.52 -17.90
C ALA A 137 13.67 -19.79 -17.30
N ARG A 138 14.49 -20.54 -16.56
CA ARG A 138 14.12 -21.83 -15.97
C ARG A 138 13.51 -22.79 -16.99
N SER A 139 14.13 -22.87 -18.16
CA SER A 139 13.66 -23.71 -19.26
C SER A 139 14.05 -25.17 -19.02
N GLU A 140 13.07 -26.06 -19.03
CA GLU A 140 13.26 -27.51 -19.00
C GLU A 140 12.20 -28.18 -19.91
N GLY A 141 12.64 -28.71 -21.05
CA GLY A 141 11.73 -29.16 -22.11
C GLY A 141 10.87 -27.99 -22.61
N LYS A 142 9.54 -28.10 -22.47
CA LYS A 142 8.58 -27.02 -22.81
C LYS A 142 8.23 -26.16 -21.60
N THR A 143 8.50 -26.62 -20.38
CA THR A 143 8.21 -25.89 -19.14
C THR A 143 9.17 -24.72 -18.99
N SER A 144 8.66 -23.51 -18.79
CA SER A 144 9.53 -22.33 -18.66
C SER A 144 8.79 -21.11 -18.11
N TYR A 145 9.57 -20.12 -17.67
CA TYR A 145 9.10 -18.75 -17.51
C TYR A 145 9.56 -17.87 -18.66
N GLN A 146 8.71 -16.94 -19.10
CA GLN A 146 9.00 -16.09 -20.25
C GLN A 146 8.63 -14.63 -20.03
N ALA A 147 9.53 -13.73 -20.41
CA ALA A 147 9.20 -12.36 -20.77
C ALA A 147 8.97 -12.29 -22.27
N ARG A 148 7.74 -12.03 -22.67
CA ARG A 148 7.30 -12.11 -24.08
C ARG A 148 7.20 -10.70 -24.65
N VAL A 149 8.00 -10.43 -25.69
CA VAL A 149 8.10 -9.13 -26.35
C VAL A 149 7.54 -9.25 -27.77
N ARG A 150 6.33 -8.74 -27.99
CA ARG A 150 5.66 -8.80 -29.30
C ARG A 150 5.81 -7.50 -30.06
N PHE A 151 6.29 -7.59 -31.29
CA PHE A 151 6.39 -6.48 -32.23
C PHE A 151 5.13 -6.49 -33.12
N GLY A 152 4.12 -5.71 -32.74
CA GLY A 152 2.87 -5.60 -33.49
C GLY A 152 2.90 -4.47 -34.53
N THR A 153 1.80 -4.31 -35.25
CA THR A 153 1.63 -3.27 -36.28
C THR A 153 1.70 -1.84 -35.73
N SER A 154 1.31 -1.65 -34.47
CA SER A 154 1.20 -0.35 -33.80
C SER A 154 2.28 -0.07 -32.73
N GLY A 155 3.06 -1.08 -32.31
CA GLY A 155 4.03 -0.91 -31.24
C GLY A 155 4.56 -2.23 -30.68
N VAL A 156 5.29 -2.15 -29.57
CA VAL A 156 5.78 -3.31 -28.84
C VAL A 156 4.92 -3.60 -27.61
N ASN A 157 4.58 -4.86 -27.38
CA ASN A 157 3.90 -5.32 -26.17
C ASN A 157 4.81 -6.19 -25.31
N LEU A 158 4.68 -6.09 -23.99
CA LEU A 158 5.42 -6.90 -23.01
C LEU A 158 4.45 -7.61 -22.06
N TRP A 159 4.70 -8.90 -21.78
CA TRP A 159 3.98 -9.66 -20.76
C TRP A 159 4.84 -10.78 -20.16
N LEU A 160 4.36 -11.35 -19.06
CA LEU A 160 5.02 -12.45 -18.36
C LEU A 160 4.13 -13.69 -18.41
N SER A 161 4.71 -14.83 -18.77
CA SER A 161 3.97 -16.10 -18.85
C SER A 161 4.78 -17.26 -18.30
N ARG A 162 4.06 -18.32 -17.96
CA ARG A 162 4.61 -19.65 -17.72
C ARG A 162 4.13 -20.61 -18.80
N MET A 163 5.04 -21.40 -19.33
CA MET A 163 4.73 -22.54 -20.20
C MET A 163 4.74 -23.82 -19.36
N ASP A 164 3.81 -24.73 -19.62
CA ASP A 164 3.81 -26.07 -19.03
C ASP A 164 4.51 -27.10 -19.92
N ALA A 165 4.61 -28.34 -19.45
CA ALA A 165 5.25 -29.43 -20.17
C ALA A 165 4.55 -29.80 -21.50
N ARG A 166 3.29 -29.41 -21.70
CA ARG A 166 2.55 -29.60 -22.95
C ARG A 166 2.82 -28.47 -23.95
N GLY A 167 3.39 -27.37 -23.49
CA GLY A 167 3.59 -26.15 -24.25
C GLY A 167 2.38 -25.21 -24.20
N ALA A 168 1.47 -25.39 -23.24
CA ALA A 168 0.37 -24.47 -23.03
C ALA A 168 0.85 -23.23 -22.25
N GLU A 169 0.41 -22.05 -22.71
CA GLU A 169 0.73 -20.78 -22.08
C GLU A 169 -0.25 -20.45 -20.96
N SER A 170 0.28 -20.17 -19.77
CA SER A 170 -0.42 -19.48 -18.68
C SER A 170 0.11 -18.04 -18.60
N VAL A 171 -0.72 -17.06 -18.94
CA VAL A 171 -0.37 -15.65 -18.83
C VAL A 171 -0.39 -15.25 -17.35
N LEU A 172 0.77 -14.90 -16.80
CA LEU A 172 0.95 -14.54 -15.39
C LEU A 172 0.79 -13.04 -15.16
N ALA A 173 1.31 -12.21 -16.07
CA ALA A 173 1.02 -10.79 -16.16
C ALA A 173 0.52 -10.48 -17.57
N SER A 174 -0.55 -9.71 -17.70
CA SER A 174 -1.22 -9.48 -19.00
C SER A 174 -0.40 -8.63 -19.98
N SER A 175 -0.68 -8.81 -21.28
CA SER A 175 -0.07 -8.06 -22.37
C SER A 175 -0.38 -6.58 -22.29
N LYS A 176 0.69 -5.78 -22.18
CA LYS A 176 0.63 -4.31 -22.16
C LYS A 176 1.44 -3.72 -23.31
N PRO A 177 0.90 -2.76 -24.07
CA PRO A 177 1.70 -1.97 -25.01
C PRO A 177 2.70 -1.11 -24.24
N ILE A 178 3.92 -1.01 -24.75
CA ILE A 178 4.96 -0.13 -24.24
C ILE A 178 4.91 1.16 -25.05
N ALA A 179 4.18 2.14 -24.53
CA ALA A 179 3.77 3.35 -25.26
C ALA A 179 4.94 4.16 -25.85
N SER A 180 6.14 4.04 -25.30
CA SER A 180 7.34 4.71 -25.78
C SER A 180 7.99 4.03 -27.00
N ILE A 181 7.57 2.83 -27.39
CA ILE A 181 8.23 2.02 -28.41
C ILE A 181 7.31 1.80 -29.61
N ALA A 182 7.66 2.43 -30.73
CA ALA A 182 6.96 2.27 -32.00
C ALA A 182 7.20 0.89 -32.63
N ALA A 183 6.33 0.50 -33.57
CA ALA A 183 6.46 -0.75 -34.31
C ALA A 183 7.79 -0.83 -35.07
N GLY A 184 8.44 -2.01 -35.04
CA GLY A 184 9.71 -2.26 -35.73
C GLY A 184 10.95 -1.65 -35.07
N GLN A 185 10.83 -1.03 -33.89
CA GLN A 185 11.99 -0.50 -33.16
C GLN A 185 12.87 -1.61 -32.60
N LYS A 186 14.18 -1.35 -32.54
CA LYS A 186 15.17 -2.20 -31.87
C LYS A 186 15.13 -1.94 -30.37
N VAL A 187 14.99 -3.00 -29.57
CA VAL A 187 14.76 -2.88 -28.13
C VAL A 187 15.66 -3.79 -27.31
N ARG A 188 16.14 -3.31 -26.17
CA ARG A 188 16.74 -4.16 -25.14
C ARG A 188 15.66 -4.61 -24.18
N ALA A 189 15.61 -5.90 -23.88
CA ALA A 189 14.67 -6.51 -22.97
C ALA A 189 15.42 -7.22 -21.83
N GLU A 190 14.80 -7.26 -20.66
CA GLU A 190 15.29 -8.02 -19.52
C GLU A 190 14.19 -8.86 -18.87
N LEU A 191 14.57 -10.04 -18.39
CA LEU A 191 13.80 -10.93 -17.54
C LEU A 191 14.62 -11.27 -16.29
N SER A 192 14.14 -10.88 -15.12
CA SER A 192 14.69 -11.31 -13.84
C SER A 192 13.79 -12.40 -13.24
N VAL A 193 14.41 -13.47 -12.74
CA VAL A 193 13.76 -14.57 -12.03
C VAL A 193 14.46 -14.78 -10.69
N SER A 194 13.70 -14.86 -9.60
CA SER A 194 14.26 -15.12 -8.27
C SER A 194 13.33 -15.90 -7.35
N GLY A 195 13.90 -16.61 -6.38
CA GLY A 195 13.16 -17.37 -5.37
C GLY A 195 12.57 -18.69 -5.87
N GLN A 196 12.05 -19.48 -4.93
CA GLN A 196 11.44 -20.80 -5.21
C GLN A 196 9.98 -20.90 -4.73
N SER A 197 9.55 -20.03 -3.82
CA SER A 197 8.20 -20.03 -3.26
C SER A 197 7.89 -18.68 -2.56
N PRO A 198 7.37 -17.69 -3.29
CA PRO A 198 7.05 -17.73 -4.72
C PRO A 198 8.30 -17.65 -5.61
N VAL A 199 8.11 -17.93 -6.91
CA VAL A 199 9.08 -17.52 -7.94
C VAL A 199 8.67 -16.15 -8.46
N VAL A 200 9.52 -15.16 -8.28
CA VAL A 200 9.27 -13.78 -8.71
C VAL A 200 9.86 -13.59 -10.10
N LEU A 201 9.02 -13.16 -11.06
CA LEU A 201 9.43 -12.75 -12.39
C LEU A 201 9.29 -11.23 -12.53
N LYS A 202 10.27 -10.59 -13.15
CA LYS A 202 10.22 -9.17 -13.52
C LYS A 202 10.68 -9.01 -14.95
N ALA A 203 10.04 -8.14 -15.72
CA ALA A 203 10.49 -7.81 -17.07
C ALA A 203 10.39 -6.33 -17.40
N ARG A 204 11.31 -5.85 -18.23
CA ARG A 204 11.32 -4.50 -18.78
C ARG A 204 11.90 -4.52 -20.19
N VAL A 205 11.51 -3.56 -21.00
CA VAL A 205 11.95 -3.36 -22.37
C VAL A 205 12.06 -1.86 -22.68
N TRP A 206 13.10 -1.48 -23.41
CA TRP A 206 13.36 -0.10 -23.81
C TRP A 206 14.06 -0.03 -25.16
N ILE A 207 14.02 1.13 -25.81
CA ILE A 207 14.69 1.34 -27.10
C ILE A 207 16.20 1.18 -26.91
N ASP A 208 16.86 0.53 -27.86
CA ASP A 208 18.31 0.40 -27.86
C ASP A 208 19.01 1.76 -27.80
N GLY A 209 20.05 1.88 -26.98
CA GLY A 209 20.74 3.14 -26.70
C GLY A 209 19.98 4.15 -25.85
N ALA A 210 18.71 3.91 -25.51
CA ALA A 210 18.00 4.70 -24.49
C ALA A 210 18.42 4.27 -23.08
N ALA A 211 18.22 5.16 -22.11
CA ALA A 211 18.47 4.83 -20.70
C ALA A 211 17.58 3.66 -20.27
N GLN A 212 18.21 2.67 -19.64
CA GLN A 212 17.51 1.53 -19.06
C GLN A 212 16.47 2.01 -18.04
N PRO A 213 15.19 1.59 -18.16
CA PRO A 213 14.16 1.92 -17.19
C PRO A 213 14.59 1.44 -15.82
N THR A 214 14.66 2.33 -14.84
CA THR A 214 15.08 1.96 -13.48
C THR A 214 14.04 1.08 -12.78
N SER A 215 12.76 1.21 -13.16
CA SER A 215 11.66 0.34 -12.73
C SER A 215 11.43 -0.84 -13.69
N TRP A 216 11.05 -1.99 -13.13
CA TRP A 216 10.51 -3.10 -13.92
C TRP A 216 9.11 -2.76 -14.43
N GLN A 217 8.83 -3.01 -15.71
CA GLN A 217 7.55 -2.65 -16.35
C GLN A 217 6.47 -3.73 -16.14
N GLN A 218 6.89 -4.98 -15.91
CA GLN A 218 6.06 -6.10 -15.51
C GLN A 218 6.71 -6.77 -14.30
N THR A 219 5.91 -7.17 -13.32
CA THR A 219 6.37 -7.95 -12.16
C THR A 219 5.23 -8.86 -11.71
N ILE A 220 5.53 -10.11 -11.41
CA ILE A 220 4.57 -11.09 -10.91
C ILE A 220 5.27 -12.11 -10.00
N SER A 221 4.58 -12.57 -8.96
CA SER A 221 5.03 -13.64 -8.08
C SER A 221 4.23 -14.90 -8.35
N ASP A 222 4.81 -15.87 -9.05
CA ASP A 222 4.20 -17.19 -9.25
C ASP A 222 4.32 -18.00 -7.96
N SER A 223 3.24 -17.96 -7.19
CA SER A 223 3.05 -18.73 -5.96
C SER A 223 2.30 -20.04 -6.20
N SER A 224 1.90 -20.32 -7.45
CA SER A 224 1.06 -21.47 -7.76
C SER A 224 1.85 -22.78 -7.67
N ASP A 225 1.17 -23.90 -7.47
CA ASP A 225 1.84 -25.20 -7.38
C ASP A 225 2.51 -25.63 -8.69
N ALA A 226 2.05 -25.09 -9.81
CA ALA A 226 2.65 -25.29 -11.13
C ALA A 226 3.87 -24.38 -11.41
N ARG A 227 4.33 -23.59 -10.43
CA ARG A 227 5.51 -22.72 -10.56
C ARG A 227 6.77 -23.51 -10.92
N VAL A 228 7.61 -22.96 -11.81
CA VAL A 228 8.86 -23.60 -12.22
C VAL A 228 9.95 -23.36 -11.16
N ARG A 229 10.22 -24.39 -10.36
CA ARG A 229 11.17 -24.31 -9.25
C ARG A 229 12.61 -24.60 -9.67
N ALA A 230 12.82 -25.55 -10.57
CA ALA A 230 14.16 -25.91 -11.01
C ALA A 230 14.82 -24.73 -11.75
N ALA A 231 16.12 -24.55 -11.58
CA ALA A 231 16.87 -23.47 -12.22
C ALA A 231 16.84 -23.55 -13.76
N GLY A 232 16.76 -24.76 -14.32
CA GLY A 232 16.67 -25.02 -15.77
C GLY A 232 17.77 -24.33 -16.58
N SER A 233 17.46 -23.98 -17.83
CA SER A 233 18.35 -23.26 -18.74
C SER A 233 17.80 -21.89 -19.14
N ALA A 234 18.70 -21.01 -19.58
CA ALA A 234 18.34 -19.79 -20.29
C ALA A 234 18.08 -20.07 -21.78
N ALA A 235 17.09 -19.42 -22.37
CA ALA A 235 16.75 -19.58 -23.77
C ALA A 235 16.17 -18.30 -24.39
N VAL A 236 16.10 -18.26 -25.71
CA VAL A 236 15.34 -17.27 -26.49
C VAL A 236 14.35 -18.02 -27.36
N SER A 237 13.06 -17.64 -27.28
CA SER A 237 12.00 -18.27 -28.08
C SER A 237 11.31 -17.25 -28.97
N THR A 238 11.17 -17.58 -30.25
CA THR A 238 10.52 -16.75 -31.25
C THR A 238 9.24 -17.44 -31.73
N HIS A 239 8.13 -16.71 -31.79
CA HIS A 239 6.89 -17.16 -32.41
C HIS A 239 6.36 -16.12 -33.39
N LEU A 240 6.00 -16.51 -34.61
CA LEU A 240 5.35 -15.62 -35.57
C LEU A 240 3.85 -15.92 -35.63
N SER A 241 3.01 -14.93 -35.36
CA SER A 241 1.56 -15.08 -35.44
C SER A 241 1.12 -15.46 -36.86
N SER A 242 0.20 -16.43 -36.99
CA SER A 242 -0.28 -17.00 -38.27
C SER A 242 -0.86 -15.98 -39.26
N GLY A 243 -1.45 -14.88 -38.78
CA GLY A 243 -1.93 -13.79 -39.63
C GLY A 243 -0.86 -12.81 -40.13
N SER A 244 0.43 -13.07 -39.89
CA SER A 244 1.54 -12.19 -40.27
C SER A 244 2.35 -12.83 -41.41
N PRO A 245 2.89 -12.04 -42.36
CA PRO A 245 3.74 -12.58 -43.42
C PRO A 245 5.05 -13.13 -42.85
N ALA A 246 5.65 -14.11 -43.55
CA ALA A 246 6.95 -14.65 -43.21
C ALA A 246 7.98 -13.52 -43.06
N MET A 247 8.77 -13.59 -41.99
CA MET A 247 9.78 -12.58 -41.69
C MET A 247 10.86 -13.16 -40.80
N ALA A 248 11.96 -12.44 -40.65
CA ALA A 248 12.98 -12.80 -39.68
C ALA A 248 13.07 -11.78 -38.55
N VAL A 249 13.54 -12.28 -37.41
CA VAL A 249 13.92 -11.48 -36.27
C VAL A 249 15.40 -11.64 -35.97
N ARG A 250 15.91 -10.69 -35.21
CA ARG A 250 17.30 -10.59 -34.80
C ARG A 250 17.40 -10.51 -33.29
N VAL A 251 18.46 -11.14 -32.79
CA VAL A 251 18.83 -11.21 -31.38
C VAL A 251 20.31 -10.91 -31.26
N ASP A 252 20.67 -10.12 -30.28
CA ASP A 252 22.05 -9.71 -30.03
C ASP A 252 22.27 -9.46 -28.52
N ASP A 253 23.53 -9.34 -28.09
CA ASP A 253 23.95 -9.04 -26.71
C ASP A 253 23.19 -9.82 -25.63
N VAL A 254 23.14 -11.15 -25.75
CA VAL A 254 22.50 -12.00 -24.74
C VAL A 254 23.42 -12.05 -23.52
N THR A 255 22.89 -11.79 -22.33
CA THR A 255 23.61 -11.96 -21.07
C THR A 255 22.73 -12.64 -20.02
N VAL A 256 23.35 -13.43 -19.15
CA VAL A 256 22.75 -14.08 -17.98
C VAL A 256 23.63 -13.75 -16.78
N LEU A 257 23.07 -13.00 -15.84
CA LEU A 257 23.76 -12.57 -14.63
C LEU A 257 23.16 -13.28 -13.41
N ALA A 258 23.98 -13.92 -12.59
CA ALA A 258 23.54 -14.46 -11.31
C ALA A 258 23.14 -13.32 -10.37
N ALA A 259 22.05 -13.49 -9.61
CA ALA A 259 21.76 -12.57 -8.52
C ALA A 259 22.87 -12.69 -7.44
N THR A 260 23.46 -11.58 -7.02
CA THR A 260 24.47 -11.58 -5.96
C THR A 260 23.83 -11.95 -4.63
N ALA A 261 24.30 -13.04 -4.01
CA ALA A 261 23.99 -13.36 -2.63
C ALA A 261 24.59 -12.26 -1.73
N ALA A 262 23.79 -11.70 -0.82
CA ALA A 262 24.33 -10.88 0.26
C ALA A 262 25.24 -11.78 1.11
N SER A 263 26.52 -11.42 1.25
CA SER A 263 27.45 -12.14 2.10
C SER A 263 27.01 -12.03 3.56
N THR A 264 26.74 -13.17 4.17
CA THR A 264 26.60 -13.33 5.62
C THR A 264 27.94 -12.99 6.29
N PRO A 265 28.01 -12.13 7.32
CA PRO A 265 29.26 -11.85 8.00
C PRO A 265 29.71 -13.05 8.83
N THR A 266 30.98 -13.44 8.65
CA THR A 266 31.70 -14.49 9.38
C THR A 266 31.90 -14.09 10.86
N PRO A 267 31.74 -15.01 11.84
CA PRO A 267 31.94 -14.71 13.27
C PRO A 267 33.43 -14.67 13.66
N GLU A 268 33.80 -13.72 14.53
CA GLU A 268 35.15 -13.57 15.13
C GLU A 268 35.27 -14.44 16.42
N PRO A 269 36.45 -15.03 16.74
CA PRO A 269 36.54 -16.15 17.69
C PRO A 269 36.50 -15.72 19.17
N THR A 270 35.96 -16.64 19.98
CA THR A 270 35.67 -16.49 21.41
C THR A 270 36.90 -16.76 22.29
N ALA A 271 37.15 -15.89 23.28
CA ALA A 271 38.06 -16.16 24.38
C ALA A 271 37.33 -16.87 25.54
N THR A 272 37.98 -17.90 26.12
CA THR A 272 37.44 -18.85 27.10
C THR A 272 37.23 -18.26 28.50
N ALA A 273 36.20 -18.81 29.16
CA ALA A 273 35.46 -18.31 30.32
C ALA A 273 36.10 -18.48 31.72
N THR A 274 35.57 -17.71 32.67
CA THR A 274 35.47 -18.05 34.12
C THR A 274 34.19 -17.41 34.66
N PRO A 275 33.41 -18.09 35.54
CA PRO A 275 31.96 -18.04 35.50
C PRO A 275 31.36 -16.83 36.24
N THR A 276 30.30 -16.29 35.69
CA THR A 276 29.43 -15.27 36.29
C THR A 276 27.99 -15.69 35.98
N PRO A 277 27.05 -15.55 36.95
CA PRO A 277 25.94 -16.45 37.14
C PRO A 277 24.89 -16.37 36.01
N THR A 278 24.19 -17.49 35.85
CA THR A 278 23.09 -17.76 34.91
C THR A 278 22.38 -16.48 34.40
N PRO A 279 22.51 -16.15 33.09
CA PRO A 279 21.75 -15.05 32.53
C PRO A 279 20.26 -15.42 32.54
N THR A 280 19.51 -14.62 33.29
CA THR A 280 18.06 -14.53 33.17
C THR A 280 17.73 -14.07 31.75
N PRO A 281 16.74 -14.65 31.06
CA PRO A 281 16.43 -14.35 29.66
C PRO A 281 16.19 -12.85 29.45
N THR A 282 16.97 -12.26 28.54
CA THR A 282 16.75 -10.89 28.06
C THR A 282 15.42 -10.86 27.33
N ALA A 283 14.46 -10.14 27.91
CA ALA A 283 13.15 -9.91 27.37
C ALA A 283 13.24 -9.28 25.96
N GLN A 284 12.55 -9.90 25.00
CA GLN A 284 11.81 -9.20 23.94
C GLN A 284 11.21 -7.92 24.55
N PRO A 285 11.18 -6.75 23.89
CA PRO A 285 10.54 -5.58 24.48
C PRO A 285 9.09 -5.92 24.80
N GLY A 286 8.87 -6.26 26.07
CA GLY A 286 7.58 -6.48 26.64
C GLY A 286 6.91 -5.13 26.57
N SER A 287 5.71 -5.12 25.99
CA SER A 287 4.73 -4.07 26.19
C SER A 287 4.46 -3.96 27.69
N THR A 288 5.31 -3.22 28.40
CA THR A 288 4.96 -2.67 29.70
C THR A 288 4.08 -1.47 29.41
N THR A 289 2.79 -1.73 29.63
CA THR A 289 1.72 -0.77 29.60
C THR A 289 1.94 0.27 30.71
N ALA A 290 2.57 1.38 30.37
CA ALA A 290 2.54 2.61 31.14
C ALA A 290 2.57 3.83 30.18
N GLY A 291 1.40 4.15 29.61
CA GLY A 291 1.09 5.49 29.11
C GLY A 291 1.90 6.06 27.94
N ALA A 292 2.17 5.29 26.87
CA ALA A 292 2.60 5.90 25.62
C ALA A 292 1.41 6.62 24.97
N THR A 293 1.49 7.95 24.86
CA THR A 293 0.50 8.77 24.15
C THR A 293 0.54 8.45 22.67
N ALA A 294 -0.62 8.11 22.10
CA ALA A 294 -0.77 7.93 20.66
C ALA A 294 -0.69 9.27 19.94
N GLY A 295 -0.31 9.23 18.67
CA GLY A 295 -0.21 10.39 17.80
C GLY A 295 1.21 10.92 17.67
N SER A 296 1.35 11.86 16.74
CA SER A 296 2.59 12.59 16.53
C SER A 296 2.90 13.47 17.73
N ALA A 297 4.19 13.63 18.01
CA ALA A 297 4.65 14.79 18.77
C ALA A 297 4.14 16.10 18.12
N ALA A 298 3.89 17.14 18.93
CA ALA A 298 3.48 18.44 18.42
C ALA A 298 4.50 18.96 17.39
N VAL A 299 4.03 19.54 16.29
CA VAL A 299 4.92 20.07 15.24
C VAL A 299 5.85 21.13 15.84
N GLY A 300 7.16 20.95 15.68
CA GLY A 300 8.20 21.78 16.30
C GLY A 300 8.67 21.34 17.69
N SER A 301 8.12 20.26 18.25
CA SER A 301 8.58 19.71 19.54
C SER A 301 9.63 18.60 19.42
N THR A 302 9.80 18.01 18.23
CA THR A 302 10.79 16.95 18.00
C THR A 302 12.22 17.48 18.09
N ARG A 303 13.17 16.60 18.41
CA ARG A 303 14.60 16.89 18.59
C ARG A 303 15.48 15.85 17.89
N TYR A 304 15.24 15.61 16.60
CA TYR A 304 16.01 14.62 15.84
C TYR A 304 17.45 15.09 15.65
N THR A 305 18.43 14.25 16.01
CA THR A 305 19.85 14.53 15.74
C THR A 305 20.06 14.89 14.29
N VAL A 306 20.82 15.97 14.05
CA VAL A 306 21.23 16.37 12.71
C VAL A 306 22.55 15.65 12.38
N PRO A 307 22.57 14.71 11.42
CA PRO A 307 23.78 13.98 11.10
C PRO A 307 24.80 14.88 10.40
N ALA A 308 26.08 14.53 10.52
CA ALA A 308 27.14 15.17 9.73
C ALA A 308 26.85 14.99 8.23
N GLY A 309 27.05 16.06 7.45
CA GLY A 309 26.75 16.06 6.02
C GLY A 309 25.26 16.18 5.66
N ALA A 310 24.39 16.49 6.63
CA ALA A 310 22.99 16.79 6.36
C ALA A 310 22.82 17.95 5.37
N ILE A 311 21.79 17.83 4.53
CA ILE A 311 21.39 18.85 3.56
C ILE A 311 20.27 19.66 4.16
N TYR A 312 20.38 20.98 4.13
CA TYR A 312 19.40 21.87 4.72
C TYR A 312 18.49 22.49 3.66
N ALA A 313 17.20 22.56 3.96
CA ALA A 313 16.22 23.28 3.16
C ALA A 313 15.48 24.30 4.03
N ALA A 314 15.12 25.46 3.47
CA ALA A 314 14.31 26.49 4.12
C ALA A 314 13.10 26.82 3.24
N ALA A 315 12.00 27.24 3.85
CA ALA A 315 10.74 27.56 3.15
C ALA A 315 10.77 28.91 2.41
N LYS A 316 11.70 29.07 1.45
CA LYS A 316 11.84 30.32 0.67
C LYS A 316 11.07 30.29 -0.65
N GLY A 317 10.67 29.11 -1.12
CA GLY A 317 10.03 28.93 -2.42
C GLY A 317 10.96 29.15 -3.62
N THR A 318 12.28 29.08 -3.40
CA THR A 318 13.29 29.31 -4.45
C THR A 318 14.13 28.05 -4.72
N ARG A 319 14.61 27.93 -5.95
CA ARG A 319 15.54 26.86 -6.37
C ARG A 319 17.00 27.32 -6.29
N THR A 320 17.36 27.96 -5.18
CA THR A 320 18.68 28.55 -4.90
C THR A 320 19.24 28.02 -3.58
N GLY A 321 20.49 28.37 -3.26
CA GLY A 321 21.20 27.91 -2.06
C GLY A 321 22.18 26.77 -2.33
N ALA A 322 23.02 26.44 -1.35
CA ALA A 322 24.07 25.42 -1.45
C ALA A 322 23.78 24.16 -0.63
N GLY A 323 22.64 24.11 0.08
CA GLY A 323 22.25 22.97 0.92
C GLY A 323 22.99 22.87 2.25
N THR A 324 23.79 23.88 2.63
CA THR A 324 24.50 23.94 3.91
C THR A 324 23.64 24.61 4.99
N ALA A 325 23.98 24.45 6.27
CA ALA A 325 23.24 25.07 7.38
C ALA A 325 23.12 26.60 7.24
N ASN A 326 24.19 27.26 6.79
CA ASN A 326 24.26 28.71 6.61
C ASN A 326 23.71 29.19 5.25
N ASN A 327 23.62 28.29 4.26
CA ASN A 327 23.06 28.57 2.94
C ASN A 327 22.14 27.42 2.49
N PRO A 328 20.99 27.23 3.18
CA PRO A 328 20.09 26.12 2.88
C PRO A 328 19.49 26.28 1.49
N TYR A 329 19.12 25.16 0.88
CA TYR A 329 18.30 25.18 -0.32
C TYR A 329 16.97 25.89 -0.04
N GLY A 330 16.48 26.67 -1.01
CA GLY A 330 15.28 27.50 -0.83
C GLY A 330 13.95 26.76 -0.87
N SER A 331 13.95 25.44 -1.08
CA SER A 331 12.74 24.61 -1.07
C SER A 331 13.08 23.15 -0.73
N ALA A 332 12.10 22.41 -0.22
CA ALA A 332 12.23 20.98 0.06
C ALA A 332 12.33 20.16 -1.24
N ALA A 333 11.56 20.49 -2.28
CA ALA A 333 11.64 19.81 -3.57
C ALA A 333 13.02 19.99 -4.22
N TYR A 334 13.59 21.20 -4.12
CA TYR A 334 14.95 21.46 -4.62
C TYR A 334 16.00 20.68 -3.82
N ALA A 335 15.85 20.59 -2.49
CA ALA A 335 16.72 19.76 -1.67
C ALA A 335 16.61 18.28 -2.04
N VAL A 336 15.41 17.75 -2.25
CA VAL A 336 15.20 16.37 -2.71
C VAL A 336 15.88 16.11 -4.03
N GLU A 337 15.79 17.03 -5.00
CA GLU A 337 16.45 16.91 -6.31
C GLU A 337 17.98 16.85 -6.22
N LYS A 338 18.57 17.66 -5.34
CA LYS A 338 20.01 17.78 -5.18
C LYS A 338 20.63 16.76 -4.22
N ALA A 339 19.83 16.20 -3.32
CA ALA A 339 20.33 15.27 -2.32
C ALA A 339 20.88 13.97 -2.96
N PRO A 340 22.12 13.58 -2.63
CA PRO A 340 22.62 12.25 -2.93
C PRO A 340 21.73 11.17 -2.29
N ASN A 341 21.67 10.00 -2.91
CA ASN A 341 20.99 8.85 -2.33
C ASN A 341 21.57 8.48 -0.95
N GLY A 342 20.71 8.16 0.01
CA GLY A 342 21.09 7.87 1.40
C GLY A 342 21.21 9.10 2.31
N SER A 343 21.06 10.32 1.77
CA SER A 343 21.25 11.55 2.55
C SER A 343 20.10 11.84 3.52
N THR A 344 20.41 12.65 4.53
CA THR A 344 19.40 13.28 5.38
C THR A 344 19.17 14.72 4.94
N ILE A 345 17.91 15.07 4.67
CA ILE A 345 17.46 16.44 4.46
C ILE A 345 16.83 16.94 5.76
N VAL A 346 17.33 18.07 6.27
CA VAL A 346 16.84 18.75 7.45
C VAL A 346 16.10 20.01 7.04
N LEU A 347 14.80 20.03 7.30
CA LEU A 347 13.89 21.12 6.99
C LEU A 347 13.95 22.17 8.11
N ARG A 348 14.28 23.42 7.77
CA ARG A 348 14.17 24.56 8.67
C ARG A 348 12.71 24.96 8.86
N GLY A 349 12.41 25.57 9.99
CA GLY A 349 11.07 26.00 10.36
C GLY A 349 10.46 26.94 9.34
N GLY A 350 9.17 26.76 9.09
CA GLY A 350 8.42 27.55 8.12
C GLY A 350 7.33 26.77 7.40
N THR A 351 6.65 27.48 6.49
CA THR A 351 5.56 26.94 5.68
C THR A 351 6.00 26.75 4.23
N TYR A 352 6.19 25.51 3.84
CA TYR A 352 6.53 25.06 2.50
C TYR A 352 5.26 24.91 1.66
N ARG A 353 5.03 25.83 0.72
CA ARG A 353 3.90 25.78 -0.23
C ARG A 353 4.33 25.15 -1.54
N GLU A 354 4.64 23.85 -1.50
CA GLU A 354 5.15 23.11 -2.65
C GLU A 354 4.69 21.65 -2.66
N SER A 355 4.95 20.97 -3.77
CA SER A 355 4.80 19.51 -3.91
C SER A 355 6.18 18.87 -4.00
N VAL A 356 6.38 17.78 -3.26
CA VAL A 356 7.65 17.05 -3.17
C VAL A 356 7.50 15.66 -3.77
N TYR A 357 8.31 15.36 -4.77
CA TYR A 357 8.42 14.04 -5.37
C TYR A 357 9.78 13.42 -5.02
N ILE A 358 9.76 12.33 -4.25
CA ILE A 358 10.94 11.55 -3.90
C ILE A 358 11.00 10.36 -4.87
N GLY A 359 11.70 10.54 -5.98
CA GLY A 359 11.68 9.58 -7.08
C GLY A 359 12.39 8.26 -6.78
N PHE A 360 12.16 7.30 -7.68
CA PHE A 360 12.84 6.00 -7.68
C PHE A 360 14.36 6.19 -7.57
N ASN A 361 15.00 5.38 -6.71
CA ASN A 361 16.44 5.44 -6.36
C ASN A 361 16.87 6.60 -5.44
N ARG A 362 15.94 7.24 -4.73
CA ARG A 362 16.25 8.22 -3.68
C ARG A 362 15.78 7.74 -2.32
N LYS A 363 16.56 6.88 -1.67
CA LYS A 363 16.46 6.59 -0.24
C LYS A 363 16.85 7.85 0.53
N LEU A 364 15.90 8.54 1.15
CA LEU A 364 16.17 9.75 1.91
C LEU A 364 15.64 9.65 3.33
N THR A 365 16.30 10.34 4.27
CA THR A 365 15.64 10.72 5.52
C THR A 365 15.28 12.19 5.42
N ILE A 366 14.01 12.55 5.55
CA ILE A 366 13.57 13.94 5.58
C ILE A 366 12.99 14.20 6.96
N GLN A 367 13.58 15.16 7.67
CA GLN A 367 13.20 15.49 9.05
C GLN A 367 13.15 16.99 9.31
N SER A 368 12.36 17.41 10.30
CA SER A 368 12.46 18.77 10.84
C SER A 368 13.80 19.01 11.54
N TYR A 369 14.27 20.25 11.49
CA TYR A 369 15.36 20.72 12.34
C TYR A 369 14.93 20.65 13.83
N PRO A 370 15.81 20.27 14.77
CA PRO A 370 15.50 20.22 16.19
C PRO A 370 14.76 21.46 16.70
N GLY A 371 13.53 21.28 17.17
CA GLY A 371 12.75 22.36 17.77
C GLY A 371 12.11 23.36 16.80
N GLU A 372 12.18 23.13 15.49
CA GLU A 372 11.59 24.03 14.51
C GLU A 372 10.30 23.45 13.92
N ALA A 373 9.25 24.27 13.86
CA ALA A 373 7.96 23.88 13.30
C ALA A 373 7.97 23.94 11.77
N VAL A 374 7.73 22.80 11.12
CA VAL A 374 7.74 22.64 9.66
C VAL A 374 6.35 22.22 9.19
N TRP A 375 5.80 22.96 8.22
CA TRP A 375 4.51 22.65 7.59
C TRP A 375 4.64 22.64 6.07
N PHE A 376 4.18 21.56 5.44
CA PHE A 376 3.77 21.56 4.04
C PHE A 376 2.32 22.01 3.96
N ASP A 377 2.04 23.05 3.18
CA ASP A 377 0.72 23.67 3.12
C ASP A 377 0.27 23.86 1.67
N GLY A 378 -0.79 23.16 1.31
CA GLY A 378 -1.34 23.17 -0.05
C GLY A 378 -2.19 24.38 -0.39
N SER A 379 -2.34 25.34 0.54
CA SER A 379 -3.10 26.57 0.33
C SER A 379 -2.20 27.77 0.04
N SER A 380 -2.79 28.89 -0.40
CA SER A 380 -2.15 30.20 -0.48
C SER A 380 -3.08 31.30 0.05
N PRO A 381 -2.55 32.40 0.61
CA PRO A 381 -3.36 33.55 0.96
C PRO A 381 -4.09 34.12 -0.27
N VAL A 382 -5.36 34.47 -0.10
CA VAL A 382 -6.18 35.14 -1.11
C VAL A 382 -6.42 36.57 -0.65
N SER A 383 -6.01 37.53 -1.47
CA SER A 383 -6.13 38.97 -1.23
C SER A 383 -6.98 39.65 -2.31
N GLY A 384 -7.25 40.96 -2.15
CA GLY A 384 -8.01 41.74 -3.14
C GLY A 384 -9.52 41.50 -3.09
N TRP A 385 -10.04 41.14 -1.91
CA TRP A 385 -11.46 40.95 -1.68
C TRP A 385 -12.25 42.24 -1.90
N THR A 386 -13.26 42.18 -2.76
CA THR A 386 -14.20 43.28 -3.01
C THR A 386 -15.60 42.85 -2.59
N LYS A 387 -16.30 43.72 -1.87
CA LYS A 387 -17.69 43.47 -1.47
C LYS A 387 -18.59 43.48 -2.71
N SER A 388 -19.45 42.47 -2.83
CA SER A 388 -20.44 42.33 -3.90
C SER A 388 -21.77 41.88 -3.29
N GLY A 389 -22.68 42.84 -3.08
CA GLY A 389 -23.92 42.62 -2.33
C GLY A 389 -23.62 42.18 -0.89
N SER A 390 -24.15 41.01 -0.49
CA SER A 390 -23.90 40.37 0.80
C SER A 390 -22.68 39.43 0.82
N THR A 391 -21.94 39.33 -0.28
CA THR A 391 -20.80 38.43 -0.44
C THR A 391 -19.51 39.21 -0.68
N TRP A 392 -18.38 38.52 -0.63
CA TRP A 392 -17.07 39.05 -0.98
C TRP A 392 -16.47 38.21 -2.10
N VAL A 393 -15.80 38.87 -3.05
CA VAL A 393 -15.26 38.24 -4.26
C VAL A 393 -13.79 38.59 -4.40
N ALA A 394 -12.97 37.61 -4.75
CA ALA A 394 -11.56 37.79 -5.12
C ALA A 394 -11.20 36.96 -6.35
N ASN A 395 -10.17 37.40 -7.09
CA ASN A 395 -9.61 36.63 -8.19
C ASN A 395 -8.98 35.34 -7.67
N TRP A 396 -9.34 34.22 -8.28
CA TRP A 396 -8.81 32.91 -7.91
C TRP A 396 -8.97 31.94 -9.08
N SER A 397 -7.87 31.40 -9.58
CA SER A 397 -7.85 30.62 -10.82
C SER A 397 -7.06 29.33 -10.65
N HIS A 398 -7.59 28.38 -9.87
CA HIS A 398 -7.01 27.05 -9.71
C HIS A 398 -8.03 25.98 -10.13
N PRO A 399 -7.98 25.50 -11.39
CA PRO A 399 -8.84 24.41 -11.82
C PRO A 399 -8.30 23.09 -11.28
N PHE A 400 -9.11 22.41 -10.47
CA PHE A 400 -8.83 21.05 -10.02
C PHE A 400 -9.78 20.05 -10.71
N ASP A 401 -9.35 18.80 -10.79
CA ASP A 401 -10.20 17.72 -11.25
C ASP A 401 -11.29 17.45 -10.21
N ARG A 402 -12.55 17.68 -10.57
CA ARG A 402 -13.73 17.43 -9.72
C ARG A 402 -14.34 16.05 -9.91
N ARG A 403 -13.78 15.21 -10.78
CA ARG A 403 -14.26 13.84 -10.96
C ARG A 403 -13.95 13.01 -9.73
N VAL A 404 -14.97 12.35 -9.21
CA VAL A 404 -14.84 11.51 -8.02
C VAL A 404 -14.65 10.07 -8.46
N SER A 405 -13.38 9.70 -8.67
CA SER A 405 -12.97 8.31 -8.90
C SER A 405 -11.52 8.13 -8.48
N PHE A 406 -11.16 6.91 -8.09
CA PHE A 406 -9.75 6.52 -7.93
C PHE A 406 -9.00 6.43 -9.26
N ASN A 407 -9.70 6.69 -10.35
CA ASN A 407 -9.18 6.68 -11.69
C ASN A 407 -9.40 8.04 -12.33
N ALA A 408 -8.30 8.66 -12.75
CA ALA A 408 -8.27 10.00 -13.32
C ALA A 408 -9.11 10.19 -14.59
N ASN A 409 -9.72 9.12 -15.10
CA ASN A 409 -10.38 9.10 -16.40
C ASN A 409 -11.85 8.69 -16.30
N LEU A 410 -12.32 8.44 -15.08
CA LEU A 410 -13.70 8.13 -14.76
C LEU A 410 -14.27 9.17 -13.85
N ASP A 411 -15.59 9.29 -13.91
CA ASP A 411 -16.37 9.95 -12.90
C ASP A 411 -17.34 8.92 -12.32
N GLU A 412 -17.15 8.60 -11.05
CA GLU A 412 -17.98 7.67 -10.29
C GLU A 412 -18.71 8.41 -9.16
N THR A 413 -18.95 9.72 -9.27
CA THR A 413 -19.57 10.55 -8.21
C THR A 413 -20.79 9.90 -7.55
N ALA A 414 -21.71 9.31 -8.33
CA ALA A 414 -22.90 8.64 -7.79
C ALA A 414 -22.59 7.43 -6.89
N ARG A 415 -21.44 6.79 -7.08
CA ARG A 415 -20.95 5.66 -6.27
C ARG A 415 -20.45 6.13 -4.91
N PHE A 416 -19.87 7.33 -4.83
CA PHE A 416 -19.17 7.84 -3.64
C PHE A 416 -19.96 8.87 -2.83
N THR A 417 -20.93 9.54 -3.45
CA THR A 417 -21.68 10.66 -2.87
C THR A 417 -23.17 10.40 -2.92
N ASP A 418 -23.94 11.00 -2.00
CA ASP A 418 -25.41 11.05 -2.06
C ASP A 418 -25.93 12.49 -2.14
N SER A 419 -27.25 12.64 -2.26
CA SER A 419 -27.91 13.93 -2.36
C SER A 419 -27.75 14.84 -1.13
N ARG A 420 -27.30 14.32 0.03
CA ARG A 420 -27.05 15.13 1.22
C ARG A 420 -25.75 15.91 1.11
N ASN A 421 -24.77 15.39 0.37
CA ASN A 421 -23.54 16.10 0.05
C ASN A 421 -23.07 15.87 -1.40
N PRO A 422 -23.71 16.52 -2.38
CA PRO A 422 -23.40 16.31 -3.80
C PRO A 422 -22.05 16.91 -4.23
N LEU A 423 -21.42 17.73 -3.37
CA LEU A 423 -20.11 18.34 -3.63
C LEU A 423 -18.97 17.57 -2.96
N ALA A 424 -19.26 16.47 -2.26
CA ALA A 424 -18.22 15.61 -1.70
C ALA A 424 -17.25 15.16 -2.80
N GLY A 425 -15.95 15.36 -2.59
CA GLY A 425 -14.88 15.13 -3.55
C GLY A 425 -14.52 16.33 -4.42
N TYR A 426 -15.21 17.46 -4.29
CA TYR A 426 -14.72 18.72 -4.85
C TYR A 426 -13.51 19.17 -4.00
N PRO A 427 -12.34 19.38 -4.64
CA PRO A 427 -11.10 19.54 -3.89
C PRO A 427 -10.81 20.98 -3.45
N GLU A 428 -11.62 21.95 -3.87
CA GLU A 428 -11.50 23.33 -3.40
C GLU A 428 -11.81 23.43 -1.90
N GLN A 429 -11.00 24.20 -1.18
CA GLN A 429 -11.16 24.44 0.25
C GLN A 429 -10.77 25.90 0.55
N VAL A 430 -11.45 26.52 1.51
CA VAL A 430 -11.21 27.91 1.93
C VAL A 430 -11.24 27.98 3.45
N TRP A 431 -10.34 28.78 4.02
CA TRP A 431 -10.27 29.02 5.46
C TRP A 431 -10.21 30.50 5.76
N ILE A 432 -10.83 30.93 6.85
CA ILE A 432 -10.64 32.28 7.43
C ILE A 432 -10.04 32.13 8.83
N ASP A 433 -8.86 32.69 9.05
CA ASP A 433 -8.06 32.56 10.27
C ASP A 433 -7.79 31.10 10.67
N GLY A 434 -7.74 30.20 9.68
CA GLY A 434 -7.55 28.77 9.89
C GLY A 434 -8.83 27.97 10.02
N GLU A 435 -10.00 28.61 10.15
CA GLU A 435 -11.30 27.93 10.24
C GLU A 435 -11.88 27.63 8.85
N PRO A 436 -12.25 26.37 8.55
CA PRO A 436 -12.75 25.99 7.23
C PRO A 436 -14.14 26.57 6.95
N LEU A 437 -14.36 27.00 5.71
CA LEU A 437 -15.67 27.37 5.18
C LEU A 437 -16.31 26.17 4.46
N ARG A 438 -17.64 26.10 4.48
CA ARG A 438 -18.40 25.06 3.76
C ARG A 438 -18.58 25.43 2.28
N GLN A 439 -18.23 24.53 1.37
CA GLN A 439 -18.46 24.74 -0.06
C GLN A 439 -19.96 24.68 -0.39
N VAL A 440 -20.42 25.58 -1.27
CA VAL A 440 -21.77 25.55 -1.87
C VAL A 440 -21.69 25.49 -3.39
N GLY A 441 -22.79 25.09 -4.04
CA GLY A 441 -22.82 24.73 -5.46
C GLY A 441 -23.05 25.91 -6.40
N SER A 442 -23.51 27.05 -5.88
CA SER A 442 -23.75 28.26 -6.68
C SER A 442 -23.46 29.53 -5.90
N ALA A 443 -23.26 30.63 -6.62
CA ALA A 443 -23.09 31.96 -6.05
C ALA A 443 -24.27 32.40 -5.17
N THR A 444 -25.50 32.00 -5.52
CA THR A 444 -26.72 32.35 -4.77
C THR A 444 -26.84 31.64 -3.43
N GLN A 445 -26.10 30.54 -3.23
CA GLN A 445 -26.07 29.81 -1.96
C GLN A 445 -25.01 30.35 -0.99
N VAL A 446 -24.23 31.36 -1.40
CA VAL A 446 -23.15 31.89 -0.57
C VAL A 446 -23.72 32.75 0.56
N THR A 447 -23.66 32.21 1.77
CA THR A 447 -24.00 32.87 3.04
C THR A 447 -22.80 32.87 3.98
N SER A 448 -22.91 33.54 5.14
CA SER A 448 -21.88 33.46 6.19
C SER A 448 -21.49 32.00 6.49
N GLY A 449 -20.19 31.75 6.64
CA GLY A 449 -19.63 30.41 6.85
C GLY A 449 -19.47 29.56 5.58
N THR A 450 -19.79 30.09 4.40
CA THR A 450 -19.72 29.33 3.14
C THR A 450 -18.88 30.01 2.05
N PHE A 451 -18.48 29.23 1.05
CA PHE A 451 -17.80 29.72 -0.14
C PHE A 451 -18.27 29.03 -1.43
N PHE A 452 -18.11 29.71 -2.56
CA PHE A 452 -18.31 29.17 -3.90
C PHE A 452 -17.05 29.41 -4.75
N ALA A 453 -16.52 28.34 -5.35
CA ALA A 453 -15.42 28.39 -6.30
C ALA A 453 -15.96 28.44 -7.74
N ASP A 454 -16.05 29.64 -8.29
CA ASP A 454 -16.52 29.92 -9.66
C ASP A 454 -15.36 29.76 -10.63
N THR A 455 -15.12 28.51 -11.04
CA THR A 455 -14.01 28.15 -11.93
C THR A 455 -14.17 28.72 -13.33
N SER A 456 -15.41 28.95 -13.78
CA SER A 456 -15.72 29.61 -15.05
C SER A 456 -15.30 31.08 -15.06
N ALA A 457 -15.65 31.83 -14.02
CA ALA A 457 -15.32 33.24 -13.90
C ALA A 457 -13.98 33.51 -13.22
N LYS A 458 -13.23 32.45 -12.86
CA LYS A 458 -11.91 32.53 -12.21
C LYS A 458 -11.92 33.39 -10.94
N ARG A 459 -12.93 33.17 -10.09
CA ARG A 459 -13.12 33.90 -8.83
C ARG A 459 -13.54 32.99 -7.70
N LEU A 460 -13.22 33.42 -6.49
CA LEU A 460 -13.70 32.83 -5.25
C LEU A 460 -14.70 33.78 -4.61
N MET A 461 -15.83 33.25 -4.14
CA MET A 461 -16.84 34.00 -3.41
C MET A 461 -16.94 33.45 -1.99
N ILE A 462 -16.98 34.32 -0.98
CA ILE A 462 -17.21 33.95 0.43
C ILE A 462 -18.35 34.79 0.99
N GLY A 463 -19.11 34.24 1.93
CA GLY A 463 -20.20 34.96 2.59
C GLY A 463 -19.82 35.58 3.94
N SER A 464 -18.66 35.22 4.49
CA SER A 464 -18.10 35.84 5.69
C SER A 464 -17.24 37.04 5.32
N ASP A 465 -17.24 38.09 6.15
CA ASP A 465 -16.40 39.28 5.95
C ASP A 465 -14.91 38.95 6.15
N PRO A 466 -14.04 39.16 5.14
CA PRO A 466 -12.60 38.90 5.22
C PRO A 466 -11.80 40.09 5.80
N SER A 467 -12.44 41.23 6.10
CA SER A 467 -11.75 42.46 6.49
C SER A 467 -10.90 42.27 7.76
N GLY A 468 -9.60 42.52 7.65
CA GLY A 468 -8.65 42.35 8.76
C GLY A 468 -8.32 40.88 9.11
N ARG A 469 -8.81 39.92 8.31
CA ARG A 469 -8.68 38.47 8.55
C ARG A 469 -7.82 37.81 7.47
N ARG A 470 -7.18 36.71 7.81
CA ARG A 470 -6.40 35.94 6.83
C ARG A 470 -7.33 34.94 6.13
N VAL A 471 -7.47 35.07 4.82
CA VAL A 471 -8.14 34.06 4.00
C VAL A 471 -7.11 33.25 3.24
N ASP A 472 -7.10 31.93 3.42
CA ASP A 472 -6.33 31.01 2.58
C ASP A 472 -7.30 30.17 1.74
N ALA A 473 -6.88 29.81 0.52
CA ALA A 473 -7.61 28.84 -0.32
C ALA A 473 -6.63 27.80 -0.86
N SER A 474 -7.10 26.58 -1.09
CA SER A 474 -6.27 25.51 -1.65
C SER A 474 -5.75 25.88 -3.05
N THR A 475 -4.48 25.59 -3.33
CA THR A 475 -3.80 25.92 -4.60
C THR A 475 -2.98 24.76 -5.16
N LEU A 476 -2.66 23.76 -4.33
CA LEU A 476 -1.88 22.57 -4.68
C LEU A 476 -2.65 21.28 -4.39
N THR A 477 -2.44 20.25 -5.20
CA THR A 477 -3.21 18.99 -5.13
C THR A 477 -2.53 17.87 -4.35
N ARG A 478 -1.19 17.81 -4.27
CA ARG A 478 -0.50 16.74 -3.55
C ARG A 478 0.72 17.28 -2.81
N ALA A 479 0.94 16.82 -1.58
CA ALA A 479 2.07 17.24 -0.77
C ALA A 479 3.33 16.44 -1.10
N ILE A 480 3.29 15.13 -0.84
CA ILE A 480 4.50 14.30 -0.88
C ILE A 480 4.18 12.96 -1.53
N GLN A 481 4.95 12.62 -2.56
CA GLN A 481 4.93 11.32 -3.22
C GLN A 481 6.26 10.61 -3.00
N VAL A 482 6.23 9.45 -2.33
CA VAL A 482 7.42 8.67 -1.99
C VAL A 482 7.54 7.43 -2.86
N GLN A 483 8.50 7.44 -3.77
CA GLN A 483 8.90 6.31 -4.62
C GLN A 483 10.35 5.86 -4.40
N GLY A 484 11.05 6.46 -3.45
CA GLY A 484 12.38 6.04 -3.02
C GLY A 484 12.32 5.02 -1.88
N THR A 485 12.57 3.75 -2.18
CA THR A 485 12.64 2.65 -1.20
C THR A 485 13.55 2.99 -0.02
N GLY A 486 13.15 2.61 1.20
CA GLY A 486 13.92 2.86 2.42
C GLY A 486 13.81 4.30 2.94
N THR A 487 12.93 5.12 2.37
CA THR A 487 12.78 6.53 2.77
C THR A 487 12.05 6.66 4.09
N THR A 488 12.53 7.57 4.92
CA THR A 488 11.90 7.98 6.18
C THR A 488 11.46 9.44 6.10
N LEU A 489 10.19 9.71 6.43
CA LEU A 489 9.65 11.05 6.63
C LEU A 489 9.30 11.23 8.11
N ARG A 490 9.81 12.28 8.76
CA ARG A 490 9.51 12.49 10.18
C ARG A 490 9.47 13.92 10.71
N GLY A 491 8.57 14.19 11.65
CA GLY A 491 8.61 15.38 12.50
C GLY A 491 7.95 16.66 11.98
N PHE A 492 7.13 16.58 10.95
CA PHE A 492 6.56 17.75 10.30
C PHE A 492 5.08 17.57 9.97
N GLY A 493 4.41 18.69 9.72
CA GLY A 493 3.00 18.72 9.36
C GLY A 493 2.77 18.83 7.84
N VAL A 494 1.63 18.33 7.39
CA VAL A 494 1.11 18.41 6.02
C VAL A 494 -0.36 18.79 6.10
N GLN A 495 -0.77 19.84 5.39
CA GLN A 495 -2.15 20.31 5.47
C GLN A 495 -2.69 21.00 4.21
N ARG A 496 -4.02 21.05 4.09
CA ARG A 496 -4.75 21.95 3.19
C ARG A 496 -4.48 21.75 1.69
N TYR A 497 -4.20 20.52 1.28
CA TYR A 497 -4.07 20.16 -0.13
C TYR A 497 -5.41 19.80 -0.76
N ALA A 498 -5.63 20.31 -1.97
CA ALA A 498 -6.74 19.99 -2.87
C ALA A 498 -6.56 18.60 -3.51
N THR A 499 -6.30 17.57 -2.71
CA THR A 499 -6.04 16.21 -3.20
C THR A 499 -7.27 15.63 -3.87
N THR A 500 -7.15 15.35 -5.16
CA THR A 500 -8.19 14.70 -5.96
C THR A 500 -8.17 13.19 -5.71
N LEU A 501 -9.32 12.53 -5.80
CA LEU A 501 -9.46 11.14 -5.35
C LEU A 501 -8.55 10.16 -6.12
N ASN A 502 -8.29 10.42 -7.40
CA ASN A 502 -7.39 9.61 -8.24
C ASN A 502 -5.93 9.65 -7.78
N MET A 503 -5.57 10.58 -6.90
CA MET A 503 -4.24 10.65 -6.29
C MET A 503 -4.10 9.74 -5.07
N MET A 504 -5.15 9.05 -4.60
CA MET A 504 -5.12 8.13 -3.46
C MET A 504 -4.79 8.76 -2.09
N GLY A 505 -3.93 9.79 -2.00
CA GLY A 505 -3.49 10.38 -0.75
C GLY A 505 -2.73 11.68 -0.94
N THR A 506 -2.75 12.51 0.09
CA THR A 506 -1.96 13.75 0.16
C THR A 506 -0.48 13.44 0.35
N VAL A 507 -0.21 12.42 1.19
CA VAL A 507 1.09 11.78 1.37
C VAL A 507 0.98 10.33 0.91
N THR A 508 1.80 9.91 -0.05
CA THR A 508 1.78 8.53 -0.57
C THR A 508 3.11 7.80 -0.36
N ALA A 509 3.02 6.58 0.19
CA ALA A 509 4.10 5.62 0.28
C ALA A 509 3.90 4.55 -0.80
N GLU A 510 4.62 4.69 -1.93
CA GLU A 510 4.26 4.02 -3.19
C GLU A 510 5.16 2.84 -3.55
N VAL A 511 6.14 2.51 -2.69
CA VAL A 511 7.14 1.46 -2.84
C VAL A 511 7.42 0.81 -1.49
N HIS A 512 8.18 -0.27 -1.45
CA HIS A 512 8.47 -0.98 -0.20
C HIS A 512 9.44 -0.21 0.72
N ASP A 513 9.45 -0.62 2.00
CA ASP A 513 10.34 -0.10 3.05
C ASP A 513 10.20 1.40 3.34
N ILE A 514 8.98 1.93 3.42
CA ILE A 514 8.75 3.33 3.77
C ILE A 514 8.38 3.47 5.24
N THR A 515 9.00 4.45 5.88
CA THR A 515 8.67 4.86 7.25
C THR A 515 8.10 6.27 7.26
N LEU A 516 6.86 6.40 7.74
CA LEU A 516 6.26 7.67 8.10
C LEU A 516 6.16 7.72 9.63
N GLU A 517 6.80 8.70 10.26
CA GLU A 517 6.93 8.77 11.71
C GLU A 517 6.66 10.18 12.24
N ASN A 518 5.85 10.37 13.28
CA ASN A 518 5.64 11.71 13.86
C ASN A 518 5.25 12.76 12.80
N LEU A 519 4.30 12.41 11.92
CA LEU A 519 3.71 13.35 10.98
C LEU A 519 2.32 13.76 11.44
N VAL A 520 1.99 15.03 11.25
CA VAL A 520 0.63 15.54 11.34
C VAL A 520 0.09 15.72 9.92
N VAL A 521 -0.99 15.03 9.54
CA VAL A 521 -1.58 15.10 8.19
C VAL A 521 -3.05 15.46 8.31
N ARG A 522 -3.41 16.70 7.96
CA ARG A 522 -4.74 17.23 8.28
C ARG A 522 -5.39 18.11 7.22
N ASP A 523 -6.72 18.21 7.29
CA ASP A 523 -7.50 19.20 6.55
C ASP A 523 -7.32 19.13 5.02
N ASN A 524 -7.00 17.96 4.47
CA ASN A 524 -6.85 17.76 3.03
C ASN A 524 -8.16 17.31 2.40
N ALA A 525 -8.36 17.62 1.12
CA ALA A 525 -9.66 17.47 0.45
C ALA A 525 -10.22 16.05 0.39
N THR A 526 -9.38 15.02 0.31
CA THR A 526 -9.84 13.62 0.25
C THR A 526 -9.10 12.73 1.25
N ILE A 527 -8.03 12.05 0.83
CA ILE A 527 -7.32 11.08 1.67
C ILE A 527 -6.06 11.71 2.24
N GLY A 528 -5.84 11.51 3.54
CA GLY A 528 -4.62 11.98 4.22
C GLY A 528 -3.39 11.21 3.77
N VAL A 529 -3.28 9.95 4.19
CA VAL A 529 -2.13 9.07 3.92
C VAL A 529 -2.58 7.85 3.14
N TYR A 530 -1.79 7.43 2.14
CA TYR A 530 -2.04 6.18 1.42
C TYR A 530 -0.75 5.37 1.19
N ALA A 531 -0.79 4.06 1.44
CA ALA A 531 0.36 3.17 1.28
C ALA A 531 0.07 1.95 0.38
N TRP A 532 1.07 1.48 -0.36
CA TRP A 532 1.02 0.20 -1.09
C TRP A 532 2.43 -0.36 -1.29
N ASN A 533 2.51 -1.65 -1.63
CA ASN A 533 3.70 -2.51 -1.51
C ASN A 533 4.11 -2.75 -0.07
N ASP A 534 5.15 -3.55 0.10
CA ASP A 534 5.47 -4.26 1.34
C ASP A 534 6.26 -3.41 2.36
N ASN A 535 6.30 -3.86 3.61
CA ASN A 535 7.15 -3.33 4.68
C ASN A 535 6.90 -1.84 4.98
N GLN A 536 5.63 -1.48 5.18
CA GLN A 536 5.21 -0.10 5.47
C GLN A 536 5.16 0.13 6.98
N THR A 537 5.83 1.17 7.47
CA THR A 537 5.79 1.56 8.88
C THR A 537 5.17 2.95 9.03
N LEU A 538 3.95 2.99 9.57
CA LEU A 538 3.21 4.21 9.91
C LEU A 538 3.14 4.30 11.44
N ASN A 539 3.99 5.12 12.04
CA ASN A 539 4.15 5.16 13.50
C ASN A 539 3.98 6.58 14.04
N LYS A 540 3.24 6.75 15.13
CA LYS A 540 3.02 8.08 15.75
C LYS A 540 2.52 9.11 14.75
N LEU A 541 1.54 8.76 13.94
CA LEU A 541 0.91 9.72 13.03
C LEU A 541 -0.28 10.38 13.72
N THR A 542 -0.55 11.65 13.42
CA THR A 542 -1.82 12.31 13.72
C THR A 542 -2.50 12.66 12.39
N VAL A 543 -3.52 11.89 12.01
CA VAL A 543 -4.19 12.00 10.71
C VAL A 543 -5.65 12.40 10.91
N THR A 544 -5.96 13.68 10.71
CA THR A 544 -7.23 14.27 11.20
C THR A 544 -7.91 15.19 10.21
N GLY A 545 -9.24 15.23 10.19
CA GLY A 545 -9.96 16.26 9.43
C GLY A 545 -9.88 16.11 7.91
N ASN A 546 -9.41 14.98 7.39
CA ASN A 546 -9.30 14.76 5.95
C ASN A 546 -10.69 14.47 5.35
N GLY A 547 -10.92 14.93 4.12
CA GLY A 547 -12.25 15.02 3.53
C GLY A 547 -12.96 13.69 3.27
N MET A 548 -12.24 12.58 3.07
CA MET A 548 -12.82 11.26 2.82
C MET A 548 -12.30 10.18 3.77
N LEU A 549 -10.98 9.98 3.84
CA LEU A 549 -10.36 8.88 4.58
C LEU A 549 -9.09 9.39 5.30
N GLY A 550 -8.87 8.93 6.52
CA GLY A 550 -7.60 9.19 7.20
C GLY A 550 -6.45 8.45 6.52
N ILE A 551 -6.44 7.11 6.64
CA ILE A 551 -5.39 6.24 6.11
C ILE A 551 -5.97 5.18 5.18
N GLY A 552 -5.43 5.08 3.97
CA GLY A 552 -5.67 3.96 3.05
C GLY A 552 -4.43 3.08 2.89
N ALA A 553 -4.62 1.78 2.69
CA ALA A 553 -3.55 0.91 2.21
C ALA A 553 -4.08 -0.17 1.27
N ASN A 554 -3.30 -0.56 0.26
CA ASN A 554 -3.67 -1.62 -0.66
C ASN A 554 -2.48 -2.49 -1.09
N GLY A 555 -2.59 -3.81 -0.96
CA GLY A 555 -1.62 -4.76 -1.48
C GLY A 555 -0.27 -4.64 -0.79
N THR A 556 -0.25 -4.86 0.52
CA THR A 556 0.95 -4.73 1.36
C THR A 556 1.15 -5.99 2.17
N HIS A 557 2.34 -6.59 2.06
CA HIS A 557 2.88 -7.49 3.07
C HIS A 557 3.54 -6.69 4.19
N ASP A 558 3.33 -7.06 5.46
CA ASP A 558 4.01 -6.47 6.60
C ASP A 558 3.71 -4.96 6.79
N LEU A 559 2.42 -4.61 6.86
CA LEU A 559 1.94 -3.26 7.19
C LEU A 559 1.91 -3.08 8.71
N ARG A 560 2.58 -2.05 9.23
CA ARG A 560 2.51 -1.64 10.64
C ARG A 560 1.90 -0.25 10.76
N ILE A 561 0.76 -0.14 11.42
CA ILE A 561 0.16 1.14 11.86
C ILE A 561 0.13 1.14 13.38
N THR A 562 0.99 1.94 13.99
CA THR A 562 1.21 1.88 15.45
C THR A 562 1.21 3.24 16.11
N ASN A 563 0.73 3.29 17.35
CA ASN A 563 0.79 4.47 18.23
C ASN A 563 0.26 5.75 17.57
N SER A 564 -0.73 5.66 16.68
CA SER A 564 -1.20 6.78 15.85
C SER A 564 -2.61 7.23 16.24
N VAL A 565 -2.93 8.50 15.98
CA VAL A 565 -4.28 9.07 16.08
C VAL A 565 -4.85 9.22 14.67
N VAL A 566 -6.02 8.63 14.42
CA VAL A 566 -6.78 8.80 13.18
C VAL A 566 -8.21 9.19 13.53
N SER A 567 -8.51 10.49 13.45
CA SER A 567 -9.76 11.00 14.00
C SER A 567 -10.42 12.13 13.21
N GLY A 568 -11.75 12.24 13.31
CA GLY A 568 -12.50 13.32 12.68
C GLY A 568 -12.37 13.35 11.15
N ASN A 569 -12.08 12.22 10.50
CA ASN A 569 -11.99 12.14 9.04
C ASN A 569 -13.37 11.89 8.42
N ASN A 570 -13.41 12.05 7.10
CA ASN A 570 -14.61 12.17 6.27
C ASN A 570 -15.34 13.51 6.44
N THR A 571 -14.60 14.63 6.54
CA THR A 571 -15.18 15.97 6.72
C THR A 571 -16.01 16.46 5.54
N GLN A 572 -15.88 15.83 4.37
CA GLN A 572 -16.75 16.04 3.22
C GLN A 572 -17.91 15.03 3.14
N ALA A 573 -18.20 14.25 4.19
CA ALA A 573 -19.37 13.39 4.29
C ALA A 573 -19.61 12.48 3.07
N PHE A 574 -18.55 11.84 2.57
CA PHE A 574 -18.68 10.78 1.58
C PHE A 574 -19.54 9.63 2.13
N LYS A 575 -20.20 8.88 1.24
CA LYS A 575 -20.91 7.66 1.63
C LYS A 575 -19.98 6.69 2.36
N PRO A 576 -20.48 5.89 3.32
CA PRO A 576 -19.68 4.85 3.96
C PRO A 576 -19.05 3.86 2.97
N ALA A 577 -19.83 3.43 1.97
CA ALA A 577 -19.38 2.58 0.87
C ALA A 577 -19.28 3.41 -0.43
N PRO A 578 -18.26 3.18 -1.27
CA PRO A 578 -17.31 2.06 -1.22
C PRO A 578 -16.20 2.23 -0.18
N VAL A 579 -15.91 3.46 0.27
CA VAL A 579 -14.93 3.75 1.32
C VAL A 579 -15.08 5.19 1.82
N SER A 580 -14.97 5.37 3.13
CA SER A 580 -14.71 6.62 3.85
C SER A 580 -14.42 6.31 5.32
N GLY A 581 -13.93 7.28 6.10
CA GLY A 581 -13.78 7.17 7.56
C GLY A 581 -12.33 7.23 8.04
N GLY A 582 -12.00 6.43 9.05
CA GLY A 582 -10.67 6.37 9.65
C GLY A 582 -9.67 5.65 8.77
N MET A 583 -9.80 4.32 8.67
CA MET A 583 -8.88 3.46 7.94
C MET A 583 -9.61 2.46 7.04
N LYS A 584 -9.13 2.31 5.80
CA LYS A 584 -9.48 1.18 4.94
C LYS A 584 -8.24 0.50 4.38
N LEU A 585 -8.13 -0.79 4.62
CA LEU A 585 -6.93 -1.59 4.41
C LEU A 585 -7.26 -2.83 3.56
N SER A 586 -6.75 -2.86 2.34
CA SER A 586 -7.08 -3.86 1.31
C SER A 586 -5.89 -4.75 0.98
N GLY A 587 -6.12 -6.06 0.84
CA GLY A 587 -5.09 -7.00 0.42
C GLY A 587 -3.86 -6.99 1.33
N ILE A 588 -4.07 -6.84 2.64
CA ILE A 588 -2.97 -6.80 3.62
C ILE A 588 -2.60 -8.23 4.00
N ASP A 589 -1.33 -8.60 3.90
CA ASP A 589 -0.78 -9.86 4.44
C ASP A 589 0.17 -9.50 5.58
N LYS A 590 0.01 -10.09 6.78
CA LYS A 590 0.76 -9.70 8.00
C LYS A 590 0.57 -8.24 8.39
N GLY A 591 -0.66 -7.84 8.72
CA GLY A 591 -0.98 -6.49 9.19
C GLY A 591 -0.91 -6.36 10.71
N LEU A 592 -0.24 -5.34 11.24
CA LEU A 592 -0.23 -4.98 12.66
C LEU A 592 -0.84 -3.59 12.86
N ILE A 593 -2.00 -3.54 13.52
CA ILE A 593 -2.68 -2.31 13.94
C ILE A 593 -2.66 -2.28 15.47
N SER A 594 -1.74 -1.51 16.05
CA SER A 594 -1.52 -1.58 17.51
C SER A 594 -1.32 -0.24 18.21
N GLY A 595 -1.95 -0.09 19.38
CA GLY A 595 -1.77 1.09 20.24
C GLY A 595 -2.32 2.40 19.64
N ASN A 596 -3.25 2.32 18.68
CA ASN A 596 -3.79 3.50 18.00
C ASN A 596 -5.05 4.05 18.70
N VAL A 597 -5.31 5.33 18.49
CA VAL A 597 -6.61 5.98 18.75
C VAL A 597 -7.30 6.23 17.41
N VAL A 598 -8.45 5.60 17.17
CA VAL A 598 -9.24 5.74 15.94
C VAL A 598 -10.63 6.23 16.33
N ALA A 599 -10.84 7.54 16.23
CA ALA A 599 -11.96 8.19 16.91
C ALA A 599 -12.78 9.13 16.03
N ASP A 600 -14.09 9.17 16.24
CA ASP A 600 -14.98 10.23 15.73
C ASP A 600 -14.90 10.43 14.21
N ASN A 601 -14.61 9.36 13.46
CA ASN A 601 -14.64 9.43 12.00
C ASN A 601 -16.09 9.25 11.52
N ASP A 602 -16.51 10.07 10.55
CA ASP A 602 -17.86 9.96 9.97
C ASP A 602 -17.93 8.81 8.96
N SER A 603 -17.59 7.59 9.37
CA SER A 603 -17.87 6.31 8.71
C SER A 603 -17.20 5.21 9.56
N ALA A 604 -16.48 4.27 8.95
CA ALA A 604 -15.80 3.17 9.63
C ALA A 604 -14.56 3.65 10.38
N GLY A 605 -14.24 3.01 11.50
CA GLY A 605 -12.99 3.18 12.23
C GLY A 605 -11.84 2.44 11.54
N VAL A 606 -11.76 1.12 11.72
CA VAL A 606 -10.76 0.25 11.10
C VAL A 606 -11.43 -0.80 10.23
N TRP A 607 -11.27 -0.70 8.91
CA TRP A 607 -11.89 -1.61 7.95
C TRP A 607 -10.86 -2.37 7.13
N PHE A 608 -10.81 -3.69 7.29
CA PHE A 608 -10.09 -4.61 6.41
C PHE A 608 -11.01 -5.16 5.32
N ASP A 609 -10.62 -4.97 4.07
CA ASP A 609 -11.37 -5.33 2.86
C ASP A 609 -10.49 -5.02 1.66
N VAL A 610 -10.15 -5.86 0.68
CA VAL A 610 -10.59 -7.21 0.31
C VAL A 610 -9.42 -8.19 0.54
N SER A 611 -9.67 -9.45 0.85
CA SER A 611 -8.65 -10.52 0.88
C SER A 611 -7.43 -10.22 1.75
N SER A 612 -7.66 -9.66 2.94
CA SER A 612 -6.59 -9.48 3.92
C SER A 612 -6.37 -10.78 4.72
N TYR A 613 -5.13 -11.02 5.14
CA TYR A 613 -4.68 -12.24 5.78
C TYR A 613 -3.63 -11.98 6.88
N ASP A 614 -3.68 -12.77 7.95
CA ASP A 614 -2.73 -12.70 9.07
C ASP A 614 -2.70 -11.33 9.73
N LEU A 615 -3.86 -10.92 10.26
CA LEU A 615 -4.05 -9.60 10.87
C LEU A 615 -3.89 -9.67 12.38
N THR A 616 -3.23 -8.67 12.96
CA THR A 616 -3.12 -8.47 14.41
C THR A 616 -3.60 -7.06 14.75
N VAL A 617 -4.71 -6.98 15.48
CA VAL A 617 -5.36 -5.73 15.92
C VAL A 617 -5.38 -5.71 17.43
N THR A 618 -4.47 -4.95 18.05
CA THR A 618 -4.27 -5.02 19.52
C THR A 618 -4.08 -3.69 20.23
N GLY A 619 -4.59 -3.56 21.45
CA GLY A 619 -4.32 -2.37 22.28
C GLY A 619 -4.86 -1.05 21.73
N ASN A 620 -5.82 -1.08 20.78
CA ASN A 620 -6.35 0.13 20.17
C ASN A 620 -7.54 0.69 20.95
N ARG A 621 -7.72 2.00 20.92
CA ARG A 621 -8.94 2.71 21.32
C ARG A 621 -9.70 3.13 20.05
N VAL A 622 -10.84 2.49 19.77
CA VAL A 622 -11.64 2.70 18.56
C VAL A 622 -13.03 3.21 18.96
N THR A 623 -13.26 4.52 18.86
CA THR A 623 -14.42 5.14 19.52
C THR A 623 -15.22 6.10 18.66
N GLY A 624 -16.54 6.12 18.81
CA GLY A 624 -17.38 7.20 18.24
C GLY A 624 -17.45 7.25 16.71
N ASN A 625 -17.06 6.19 15.99
CA ASN A 625 -17.13 6.16 14.53
C ASN A 625 -18.58 5.91 14.08
N SER A 626 -19.06 6.64 13.07
CA SER A 626 -20.49 6.70 12.73
C SER A 626 -21.05 5.42 12.08
N THR A 627 -20.20 4.46 11.69
CA THR A 627 -20.64 3.12 11.23
C THR A 627 -20.02 1.97 12.03
N THR A 628 -18.88 1.42 11.64
CA THR A 628 -18.23 0.29 12.31
C THR A 628 -17.04 0.75 13.12
N GLY A 629 -16.79 0.15 14.29
CA GLY A 629 -15.54 0.32 15.03
C GLY A 629 -14.43 -0.44 14.33
N VAL A 630 -14.45 -1.77 14.45
CA VAL A 630 -13.54 -2.67 13.72
C VAL A 630 -14.35 -3.56 12.78
N GLN A 631 -13.94 -3.65 11.52
CA GLN A 631 -14.58 -4.48 10.50
C GLN A 631 -13.55 -5.34 9.77
N VAL A 632 -13.78 -6.66 9.77
CA VAL A 632 -13.04 -7.63 8.95
C VAL A 632 -13.99 -8.17 7.90
N GLU A 633 -13.82 -7.74 6.65
CA GLU A 633 -14.66 -8.15 5.53
C GLU A 633 -13.85 -8.96 4.50
N ILE A 634 -14.45 -10.04 4.01
CA ILE A 634 -13.91 -10.92 2.96
C ILE A 634 -12.41 -11.22 3.11
N SER A 635 -12.03 -11.61 4.32
CA SER A 635 -10.65 -11.78 4.78
C SER A 635 -10.51 -13.06 5.61
N GLU A 636 -9.30 -13.46 6.00
CA GLU A 636 -9.07 -14.70 6.77
C GLU A 636 -7.91 -14.53 7.76
N LYS A 637 -7.92 -15.24 8.88
CA LYS A 637 -6.83 -15.28 9.88
C LYS A 637 -6.57 -13.90 10.51
N ALA A 638 -7.27 -13.60 11.60
CA ALA A 638 -7.10 -12.36 12.35
C ALA A 638 -7.11 -12.59 13.86
N ILE A 639 -6.25 -11.89 14.60
CA ILE A 639 -6.27 -11.75 16.05
C ILE A 639 -6.74 -10.33 16.36
N ILE A 640 -7.87 -10.20 17.04
CA ILE A 640 -8.43 -8.95 17.55
C ILE A 640 -8.46 -9.07 19.06
N ALA A 641 -7.46 -8.50 19.73
CA ALA A 641 -7.32 -8.71 21.16
C ALA A 641 -6.95 -7.45 21.94
N ASP A 642 -7.43 -7.33 23.17
CA ASP A 642 -7.01 -6.26 24.08
C ASP A 642 -7.35 -4.84 23.58
N ASN A 643 -8.42 -4.71 22.79
CA ASN A 643 -8.90 -3.41 22.27
C ASN A 643 -10.05 -2.85 23.11
N TYR A 644 -10.21 -1.53 23.00
CA TYR A 644 -11.32 -0.75 23.55
C TYR A 644 -12.16 -0.20 22.39
N ILE A 645 -13.31 -0.81 22.13
CA ILE A 645 -14.18 -0.50 21.00
C ILE A 645 -15.51 -0.01 21.57
N SER A 646 -15.79 1.29 21.47
CA SER A 646 -16.94 1.89 22.18
C SER A 646 -17.60 3.06 21.44
N GLY A 647 -18.91 3.24 21.57
CA GLY A 647 -19.64 4.37 20.99
C GLY A 647 -19.74 4.36 19.47
N ASN A 648 -19.33 3.27 18.81
CA ASN A 648 -19.52 3.09 17.37
C ASN A 648 -20.93 2.56 17.09
N ASP A 649 -21.49 2.81 15.90
CA ASP A 649 -22.82 2.30 15.53
C ASP A 649 -22.87 0.76 15.63
N ILE A 650 -21.85 0.10 15.08
CA ILE A 650 -21.52 -1.31 15.25
C ILE A 650 -20.13 -1.39 15.89
N GLY A 651 -19.99 -2.07 17.03
CA GLY A 651 -18.69 -2.25 17.69
C GLY A 651 -17.71 -3.06 16.82
N LEU A 652 -17.95 -4.38 16.72
CA LEU A 652 -17.16 -5.30 15.91
C LEU A 652 -18.01 -5.95 14.82
N GLN A 653 -17.53 -5.93 13.58
CA GLN A 653 -18.14 -6.61 12.45
C GLN A 653 -17.18 -7.61 11.79
N ILE A 654 -17.65 -8.82 11.55
CA ILE A 654 -16.96 -9.85 10.77
C ILE A 654 -17.90 -10.29 9.65
N SER A 655 -17.46 -10.13 8.40
CA SER A 655 -18.30 -10.31 7.23
C SER A 655 -17.62 -11.21 6.21
N ASN A 656 -18.25 -12.33 5.83
CA ASN A 656 -17.70 -13.30 4.87
C ASN A 656 -16.22 -13.65 5.17
N SER A 657 -15.84 -13.79 6.43
CA SER A 657 -14.43 -13.92 6.84
C SER A 657 -14.23 -15.09 7.78
N GLY A 658 -13.03 -15.67 7.80
CA GLY A 658 -12.74 -16.88 8.56
C GLY A 658 -11.52 -16.79 9.49
N SER A 659 -11.42 -17.75 10.42
CA SER A 659 -10.27 -17.94 11.33
C SER A 659 -9.95 -16.67 12.13
N VAL A 660 -11.00 -16.02 12.65
CA VAL A 660 -10.86 -14.79 13.45
C VAL A 660 -10.95 -15.13 14.94
N GLN A 661 -9.95 -14.70 15.69
CA GLN A 661 -9.85 -14.82 17.13
C GLN A 661 -10.11 -13.46 17.78
N VAL A 662 -11.11 -13.37 18.66
CA VAL A 662 -11.50 -12.15 19.36
C VAL A 662 -11.38 -12.37 20.86
N TRP A 663 -10.35 -11.80 21.48
CA TRP A 663 -9.98 -12.11 22.85
C TRP A 663 -9.84 -10.87 23.72
N ASN A 664 -10.40 -10.88 24.92
CA ASN A 664 -10.06 -9.88 25.93
C ASN A 664 -10.29 -8.43 25.47
N ASN A 665 -11.32 -8.15 24.69
CA ASN A 665 -11.67 -6.78 24.28
C ASN A 665 -12.73 -6.20 25.23
N ALA A 666 -12.77 -4.87 25.35
CA ALA A 666 -13.90 -4.12 25.88
C ALA A 666 -14.71 -3.60 24.69
N ILE A 667 -15.93 -4.09 24.51
CA ILE A 667 -16.76 -3.82 23.34
C ILE A 667 -18.11 -3.27 23.76
N ASP A 668 -18.50 -2.13 23.22
CA ASP A 668 -19.89 -1.71 23.11
C ASP A 668 -20.17 -1.13 21.72
N GLY A 669 -21.46 -0.99 21.40
CA GLY A 669 -21.91 -0.28 20.22
C GLY A 669 -23.31 0.29 20.41
N VAL A 670 -23.59 1.40 19.73
CA VAL A 670 -24.84 2.16 19.85
C VAL A 670 -26.02 1.35 19.34
N LYS A 671 -25.89 0.74 18.16
CA LYS A 671 -26.91 -0.13 17.56
C LYS A 671 -26.62 -1.59 17.83
N ARG A 672 -25.36 -2.02 17.66
CA ARG A 672 -24.93 -3.42 17.86
C ARG A 672 -23.52 -3.47 18.42
N ALA A 673 -23.28 -4.31 19.42
CA ALA A 673 -21.92 -4.60 19.87
C ALA A 673 -21.20 -5.55 18.90
N LEU A 674 -21.91 -6.58 18.41
CA LEU A 674 -21.37 -7.62 17.54
C LEU A 674 -22.23 -7.82 16.28
N SER A 675 -21.58 -7.90 15.12
CA SER A 675 -22.23 -8.19 13.86
C SER A 675 -21.43 -9.23 13.07
N PHE A 676 -22.09 -10.32 12.69
CA PHE A 676 -21.55 -11.36 11.84
C PHE A 676 -22.42 -11.43 10.60
N THR A 677 -21.83 -11.22 9.41
CA THR A 677 -22.63 -11.25 8.20
C THR A 677 -22.03 -12.16 7.15
N HIS A 678 -22.88 -12.74 6.33
CA HIS A 678 -22.47 -13.58 5.22
C HIS A 678 -23.36 -13.33 4.02
N ASP A 679 -22.79 -13.43 2.83
CA ASP A 679 -23.52 -13.32 1.58
C ASP A 679 -22.99 -14.32 0.54
N ARG A 680 -23.46 -14.17 -0.70
CA ARG A 680 -23.11 -15.07 -1.81
C ARG A 680 -21.69 -14.89 -2.35
N ARG A 681 -20.95 -13.84 -1.97
CA ARG A 681 -19.59 -13.56 -2.48
C ARG A 681 -18.64 -14.68 -2.07
N ARG A 682 -17.78 -15.08 -2.98
CA ARG A 682 -16.71 -16.06 -2.79
C ARG A 682 -15.48 -15.53 -3.48
N GLN A 683 -14.31 -15.95 -3.00
CA GLN A 683 -13.03 -15.52 -3.53
C GLN A 683 -12.97 -15.61 -5.04
N GLU A 684 -12.76 -14.47 -5.68
CA GLU A 684 -12.71 -14.35 -7.14
C GLU A 684 -11.34 -14.76 -7.69
N VAL A 685 -10.28 -14.66 -6.88
CA VAL A 685 -8.93 -15.08 -7.25
C VAL A 685 -8.74 -16.55 -6.88
N SER A 686 -8.79 -17.44 -7.86
CA SER A 686 -8.74 -18.90 -7.66
C SER A 686 -7.54 -19.38 -6.82
N SER A 687 -6.36 -18.76 -6.97
CA SER A 687 -5.17 -19.07 -6.17
C SER A 687 -5.28 -18.69 -4.70
N LEU A 688 -6.20 -17.80 -4.34
CA LEU A 688 -6.49 -17.42 -2.95
C LEU A 688 -7.68 -18.19 -2.37
N ALA A 689 -8.46 -18.93 -3.16
CA ALA A 689 -9.74 -19.49 -2.71
C ALA A 689 -9.60 -20.50 -1.57
N SER A 690 -8.49 -21.25 -1.49
CA SER A 690 -8.22 -22.14 -0.36
C SER A 690 -7.71 -21.41 0.88
N LYS A 691 -6.96 -20.31 0.70
CA LYS A 691 -6.37 -19.51 1.78
C LYS A 691 -7.34 -18.50 2.38
N ILE A 692 -8.17 -17.86 1.54
CA ILE A 692 -9.09 -16.77 1.88
C ILE A 692 -10.38 -16.96 1.06
N PRO A 693 -11.26 -17.92 1.41
CA PRO A 693 -12.45 -18.31 0.64
C PRO A 693 -13.58 -17.28 0.61
N TRP A 694 -13.52 -16.26 1.46
CA TRP A 694 -14.62 -15.33 1.76
C TRP A 694 -15.86 -16.03 2.36
N VAL A 695 -15.62 -16.84 3.39
CA VAL A 695 -16.66 -17.63 4.06
C VAL A 695 -16.54 -17.47 5.57
N MET A 696 -17.68 -17.24 6.23
CA MET A 696 -17.79 -17.30 7.69
C MET A 696 -17.44 -18.71 8.19
N LYS A 697 -16.35 -18.84 8.92
CA LYS A 697 -15.92 -20.09 9.57
C LYS A 697 -14.86 -19.84 10.65
N ASN A 698 -14.74 -20.75 11.62
CA ASN A 698 -13.65 -20.73 12.62
C ASN A 698 -13.52 -19.40 13.37
N ILE A 699 -14.64 -18.83 13.81
CA ILE A 699 -14.65 -17.58 14.57
C ILE A 699 -14.69 -17.92 16.06
N THR A 700 -13.71 -17.42 16.82
CA THR A 700 -13.59 -17.68 18.26
C THR A 700 -13.68 -16.38 19.02
N LEU A 701 -14.58 -16.29 20.00
CA LEU A 701 -14.69 -15.15 20.90
C LEU A 701 -14.61 -15.63 22.35
N ARG A 702 -13.61 -15.16 23.09
CA ARG A 702 -13.37 -15.54 24.49
C ARG A 702 -13.01 -14.35 25.35
N ASN A 703 -13.38 -14.41 26.62
CA ASN A 703 -12.92 -13.46 27.65
C ASN A 703 -13.24 -11.98 27.35
N ASN A 704 -14.16 -11.66 26.43
CA ASN A 704 -14.49 -10.29 26.12
C ASN A 704 -15.46 -9.72 27.17
N ALA A 705 -15.32 -8.44 27.48
CA ALA A 705 -16.32 -7.66 28.20
C ALA A 705 -17.16 -6.92 27.16
N ILE A 706 -18.46 -7.19 27.11
CA ILE A 706 -19.35 -6.73 26.05
C ILE A 706 -20.58 -6.04 26.65
N SER A 707 -20.74 -4.74 26.43
CA SER A 707 -21.89 -3.98 26.90
C SER A 707 -22.87 -3.73 25.77
N TYR A 708 -24.16 -3.96 26.03
CA TYR A 708 -25.22 -3.71 25.08
C TYR A 708 -25.94 -2.39 25.37
N SER A 709 -26.02 -1.54 24.34
CA SER A 709 -26.85 -0.34 24.36
C SER A 709 -28.34 -0.70 24.49
N ALA A 710 -29.05 0.07 25.31
CA ALA A 710 -30.49 -0.11 25.54
C ALA A 710 -31.33 0.08 24.26
N GLY A 711 -30.85 0.89 23.30
CA GLY A 711 -31.57 1.23 22.07
C GLY A 711 -31.45 0.20 20.94
N GLY A 712 -30.57 -0.79 21.05
CA GLY A 712 -30.39 -1.81 20.02
C GLY A 712 -31.50 -2.87 20.03
N SER A 713 -31.98 -3.31 18.87
CA SER A 713 -32.92 -4.45 18.79
C SER A 713 -32.22 -5.80 18.73
N CYS A 714 -31.02 -5.86 18.12
CA CYS A 714 -30.22 -7.06 17.94
C CYS A 714 -28.76 -6.73 18.27
N PRO A 715 -28.41 -6.62 19.56
CA PRO A 715 -27.07 -6.17 19.99
C PRO A 715 -25.95 -7.12 19.55
N MET A 716 -26.28 -8.40 19.37
CA MET A 716 -25.51 -9.37 18.63
C MET A 716 -26.37 -9.87 17.46
N LEU A 717 -25.83 -9.82 16.24
CA LEU A 717 -26.53 -10.25 15.03
C LEU A 717 -25.67 -11.21 14.22
N THR A 718 -26.20 -12.38 13.87
CA THR A 718 -25.78 -13.12 12.67
C THR A 718 -26.81 -12.93 11.55
N GLN A 719 -26.36 -12.51 10.38
CA GLN A 719 -27.21 -12.25 9.23
C GLN A 719 -26.64 -12.92 7.99
N ASP A 720 -27.41 -13.84 7.40
CA ASP A 720 -27.15 -14.35 6.06
C ASP A 720 -28.00 -13.59 5.05
N TYR A 721 -27.37 -12.84 4.16
CA TYR A 721 -28.04 -12.12 3.09
C TYR A 721 -28.44 -13.04 1.93
N SER A 722 -27.93 -14.28 1.88
CA SER A 722 -28.38 -15.29 0.92
C SER A 722 -29.62 -16.06 1.39
N GLN A 723 -29.99 -15.95 2.67
CA GLN A 723 -31.12 -16.65 3.30
C GLN A 723 -31.09 -18.17 3.15
N LYS A 724 -29.89 -18.76 3.15
CA LYS A 724 -29.64 -20.20 3.02
C LYS A 724 -29.02 -20.82 4.27
N MET A 725 -28.20 -20.06 4.97
CA MET A 725 -27.44 -20.51 6.13
C MET A 725 -28.17 -20.18 7.44
N TYR A 726 -28.04 -21.08 8.41
CA TYR A 726 -28.35 -20.84 9.80
C TYR A 726 -27.13 -20.25 10.50
N GLY A 727 -27.33 -19.54 11.60
CA GLY A 727 -26.21 -18.90 12.30
C GLY A 727 -25.17 -19.89 12.83
N ASN A 728 -25.56 -21.16 13.10
CA ASN A 728 -24.62 -22.20 13.49
C ASN A 728 -23.70 -22.64 12.33
N ASP A 729 -24.10 -22.40 11.08
CA ASP A 729 -23.27 -22.69 9.90
C ASP A 729 -22.13 -21.68 9.72
N PHE A 730 -22.13 -20.57 10.47
CA PHE A 730 -21.10 -19.52 10.38
C PHE A 730 -19.80 -19.93 11.10
N GLY A 731 -19.80 -21.06 11.82
CA GLY A 731 -18.64 -21.54 12.57
C GLY A 731 -18.22 -20.60 13.70
N ILE A 732 -19.19 -19.98 14.39
CA ILE A 732 -18.95 -19.05 15.50
C ILE A 732 -18.99 -19.83 16.82
N SER A 733 -17.90 -19.74 17.57
CA SER A 733 -17.79 -20.23 18.94
C SER A 733 -17.62 -19.06 19.90
N LEU A 734 -18.62 -18.82 20.74
CA LEU A 734 -18.61 -17.82 21.81
C LEU A 734 -18.55 -18.57 23.15
N ASP A 735 -17.65 -18.21 24.07
CA ASP A 735 -17.70 -18.69 25.45
C ASP A 735 -16.85 -17.85 26.42
N GLY A 736 -17.09 -17.96 27.72
CA GLY A 736 -16.31 -17.26 28.76
C GLY A 736 -16.32 -15.73 28.61
N ASN A 737 -17.33 -15.16 27.95
CA ASN A 737 -17.51 -13.72 27.79
C ASN A 737 -18.40 -13.17 28.92
N VAL A 738 -18.23 -11.89 29.24
CA VAL A 738 -19.15 -11.16 30.13
C VAL A 738 -19.96 -10.19 29.30
N TYR A 739 -21.28 -10.41 29.29
CA TYR A 739 -22.25 -9.53 28.65
C TYR A 739 -22.85 -8.58 29.68
N HIS A 740 -23.20 -7.37 29.27
CA HIS A 740 -23.89 -6.40 30.10
C HIS A 740 -25.16 -5.86 29.46
N ARG A 741 -26.19 -5.66 30.28
CA ARG A 741 -27.41 -4.90 29.95
C ARG A 741 -27.84 -4.06 31.14
N ALA A 742 -28.46 -2.92 30.86
CA ALA A 742 -29.05 -2.09 31.91
C ALA A 742 -30.25 -2.77 32.59
N THR A 743 -31.10 -3.45 31.83
CA THR A 743 -32.27 -4.17 32.35
C THR A 743 -32.47 -5.50 31.63
N ALA A 744 -33.39 -6.35 32.13
CA ALA A 744 -33.73 -7.62 31.52
C ALA A 744 -34.29 -7.49 30.09
N SER A 745 -34.86 -6.34 29.73
CA SER A 745 -35.57 -6.09 28.47
C SER A 745 -34.98 -4.98 27.61
N ALA A 746 -33.84 -4.40 28.02
CA ALA A 746 -33.16 -3.33 27.27
C ALA A 746 -31.68 -3.69 27.08
N PRO A 747 -31.27 -4.13 25.87
CA PRO A 747 -32.07 -4.28 24.65
C PRO A 747 -33.08 -5.44 24.70
N SER A 748 -34.07 -5.40 23.80
CA SER A 748 -35.21 -6.33 23.80
C SER A 748 -34.85 -7.77 23.41
N ASN A 749 -33.69 -8.00 22.78
CA ASN A 749 -33.17 -9.32 22.47
C ASN A 749 -31.76 -9.49 23.03
N PHE A 750 -31.41 -10.72 23.38
CA PHE A 750 -30.05 -11.14 23.61
C PHE A 750 -29.20 -11.21 22.37
N ALA A 751 -29.69 -11.95 21.39
CA ALA A 751 -29.07 -12.09 20.10
C ALA A 751 -30.15 -12.27 19.04
N CYS A 752 -29.81 -11.95 17.81
CA CYS A 752 -30.58 -12.30 16.63
C CYS A 752 -29.69 -13.20 15.77
N TRP A 753 -30.18 -14.38 15.42
CA TRP A 753 -29.39 -15.43 14.81
C TRP A 753 -29.97 -15.82 13.44
N ALA A 754 -29.15 -15.97 12.41
CA ALA A 754 -29.60 -16.35 11.07
C ALA A 754 -30.37 -17.68 11.12
N ASN A 755 -31.47 -17.75 10.36
CA ASN A 755 -32.45 -18.83 10.40
C ASN A 755 -32.90 -19.25 8.99
N GLY A 756 -31.95 -19.32 8.06
CA GLY A 756 -32.21 -19.66 6.65
C GLY A 756 -33.24 -18.72 6.01
N THR A 757 -34.23 -19.31 5.34
CA THR A 757 -35.29 -18.57 4.62
C THR A 757 -36.24 -17.81 5.55
N ALA A 758 -36.30 -18.17 6.84
CA ALA A 758 -37.10 -17.47 7.84
C ALA A 758 -36.44 -16.17 8.36
N GLY A 759 -35.29 -15.77 7.81
CA GLY A 759 -34.59 -14.54 8.19
C GLY A 759 -33.77 -14.71 9.46
N THR A 760 -34.15 -14.04 10.56
CA THR A 760 -33.43 -14.14 11.84
C THR A 760 -34.36 -14.59 12.97
N ARG A 761 -33.86 -15.50 13.80
CA ARG A 761 -34.48 -15.91 15.06
C ARG A 761 -33.95 -15.04 16.20
N SER A 762 -34.85 -14.43 16.95
CA SER A 762 -34.47 -13.65 18.12
C SER A 762 -34.44 -14.51 19.39
N PHE A 763 -33.46 -14.27 20.25
CA PHE A 763 -33.35 -14.86 21.59
C PHE A 763 -33.49 -13.74 22.61
N LYS A 764 -34.25 -13.94 23.69
CA LYS A 764 -34.46 -12.91 24.72
C LYS A 764 -33.39 -12.94 25.80
N THR A 765 -32.96 -14.14 26.18
CA THR A 765 -32.03 -14.37 27.28
C THR A 765 -30.74 -15.04 26.78
N LEU A 766 -29.68 -14.93 27.59
CA LEU A 766 -28.44 -15.68 27.39
C LEU A 766 -28.73 -17.19 27.46
N GLU A 767 -29.57 -17.63 28.40
CA GLU A 767 -29.91 -19.05 28.59
C GLU A 767 -30.58 -19.67 27.37
N ASP A 768 -31.59 -19.00 26.79
CA ASP A 768 -32.26 -19.50 25.57
C ASP A 768 -31.29 -19.57 24.39
N PHE A 769 -30.44 -18.56 24.25
CA PHE A 769 -29.41 -18.52 23.22
C PHE A 769 -28.42 -19.68 23.38
N SER A 770 -27.92 -19.90 24.59
CA SER A 770 -26.98 -20.97 24.90
C SER A 770 -27.58 -22.35 24.70
N ARG A 771 -28.82 -22.59 25.15
CA ARG A 771 -29.52 -23.86 24.93
C ARG A 771 -29.73 -24.17 23.45
N PHE A 772 -30.05 -23.16 22.64
CA PHE A 772 -30.30 -23.35 21.22
C PHE A 772 -29.02 -23.52 20.39
N THR A 773 -28.00 -22.71 20.67
CA THR A 773 -26.78 -22.67 19.84
C THR A 773 -25.67 -23.57 20.34
N GLY A 774 -25.68 -23.94 21.63
CA GLY A 774 -24.53 -24.56 22.30
C GLY A 774 -23.42 -23.57 22.68
N ASN A 775 -23.54 -22.28 22.31
CA ASN A 775 -22.57 -21.24 22.66
C ASN A 775 -22.76 -20.72 24.09
N ASP A 776 -21.74 -20.02 24.60
CA ASP A 776 -21.78 -19.20 25.81
C ASP A 776 -22.20 -19.95 27.09
N GLN A 777 -21.96 -21.26 27.15
CA GLN A 777 -22.30 -22.11 28.30
C GLN A 777 -21.59 -21.70 29.60
N ARG A 778 -20.44 -21.02 29.49
CA ARG A 778 -19.64 -20.52 30.61
C ARG A 778 -19.52 -19.00 30.59
N SER A 779 -20.27 -18.32 29.74
CA SER A 779 -20.38 -16.87 29.74
C SER A 779 -21.36 -16.42 30.83
N ALA A 780 -21.33 -15.13 31.16
CA ALA A 780 -22.23 -14.57 32.16
C ALA A 780 -22.86 -13.26 31.69
N LEU A 781 -24.07 -13.01 32.19
CA LEU A 781 -24.79 -11.75 32.01
C LEU A 781 -24.73 -10.91 33.29
N TRP A 782 -24.21 -9.70 33.17
CA TRP A 782 -24.22 -8.65 34.18
C TRP A 782 -25.39 -7.70 33.93
N MET A 783 -26.29 -7.58 34.90
CA MET A 783 -27.48 -6.74 34.77
C MET A 783 -27.39 -5.53 35.71
N GLY A 784 -27.84 -4.36 35.25
CA GLY A 784 -27.91 -3.14 36.04
C GLY A 784 -26.73 -2.21 35.78
N ASN A 785 -25.80 -2.15 36.75
CA ASN A 785 -24.70 -1.19 36.71
C ASN A 785 -23.76 -1.42 35.52
N PRO A 786 -23.31 -0.35 34.82
CA PRO A 786 -22.34 -0.45 33.74
C PRO A 786 -21.07 -1.22 34.12
N ILE A 787 -20.60 -2.04 33.19
CA ILE A 787 -19.35 -2.80 33.34
C ILE A 787 -18.10 -2.02 32.92
N PHE A 788 -18.27 -0.84 32.33
CA PHE A 788 -17.18 0.06 31.93
C PHE A 788 -17.22 1.35 32.73
N ALA A 789 -16.06 1.83 33.18
CA ALA A 789 -15.89 3.18 33.70
C ALA A 789 -15.87 4.21 32.55
N SER A 790 -15.86 5.50 32.89
CA SER A 790 -15.82 6.59 31.89
C SER A 790 -14.56 6.58 31.01
N ASP A 791 -13.47 5.98 31.49
CA ASP A 791 -12.23 5.78 30.72
C ASP A 791 -12.24 4.50 29.87
N LEU A 792 -13.37 3.79 29.82
CA LEU A 792 -13.62 2.51 29.14
C LEU A 792 -13.01 1.27 29.82
N LYS A 793 -12.36 1.40 30.98
CA LYS A 793 -11.85 0.23 31.69
C LYS A 793 -12.98 -0.61 32.26
N VAL A 794 -12.78 -1.93 32.26
CA VAL A 794 -13.66 -2.86 32.97
C VAL A 794 -13.60 -2.54 34.46
N VAL A 795 -14.76 -2.34 35.08
CA VAL A 795 -14.86 -2.01 36.51
C VAL A 795 -14.39 -3.16 37.39
N SER A 796 -13.81 -2.82 38.54
CA SER A 796 -13.18 -3.79 39.45
C SER A 796 -14.13 -4.93 39.86
N ALA A 797 -15.42 -4.63 40.07
CA ALA A 797 -16.41 -5.64 40.46
C ALA A 797 -16.54 -6.79 39.44
N VAL A 798 -16.41 -6.48 38.14
CA VAL A 798 -16.46 -7.48 37.07
C VAL A 798 -15.13 -8.24 37.00
N LEU A 799 -14.00 -7.58 37.25
CA LEU A 799 -12.69 -8.23 37.23
C LEU A 799 -12.51 -9.22 38.39
N THR A 800 -13.01 -8.90 39.58
CA THR A 800 -12.87 -9.74 40.79
C THR A 800 -13.87 -10.90 40.80
N ALA A 801 -15.05 -10.71 40.22
CA ALA A 801 -16.12 -11.70 40.20
C ALA A 801 -16.82 -11.69 38.84
N PRO A 802 -16.16 -12.16 37.76
CA PRO A 802 -16.69 -12.05 36.40
C PRO A 802 -17.97 -12.86 36.17
N LYS A 803 -18.28 -13.83 37.04
CA LYS A 803 -19.36 -14.83 36.93
C LYS A 803 -19.23 -15.78 35.73
N ALA A 804 -18.48 -15.39 34.69
CA ALA A 804 -18.06 -16.25 33.59
C ALA A 804 -16.82 -17.07 33.95
N THR A 805 -16.67 -18.27 33.39
CA THR A 805 -15.43 -19.05 33.46
C THR A 805 -14.50 -18.59 32.35
N THR A 806 -13.41 -17.90 32.71
CA THR A 806 -12.41 -17.42 31.75
C THR A 806 -11.55 -18.54 31.20
N TYR A 807 -11.08 -18.37 29.98
CA TYR A 807 -10.16 -19.26 29.29
C TYR A 807 -8.72 -18.76 29.37
N GLY A 808 -7.75 -19.67 29.50
CA GLY A 808 -6.34 -19.31 29.36
C GLY A 808 -6.03 -18.86 27.94
N LEU A 809 -5.26 -17.78 27.80
CA LEU A 809 -4.85 -17.27 26.49
C LEU A 809 -4.08 -18.33 25.67
N PRO A 810 -4.44 -18.57 24.40
CA PRO A 810 -3.60 -19.26 23.45
C PRO A 810 -2.23 -18.56 23.29
N SER A 811 -1.20 -19.30 22.89
CA SER A 811 0.18 -18.79 22.82
C SER A 811 0.35 -17.65 21.82
N ASP A 812 -0.31 -17.73 20.67
CA ASP A 812 -0.31 -16.71 19.63
C ASP A 812 -1.01 -15.42 20.10
N VAL A 813 -2.19 -15.53 20.71
CA VAL A 813 -2.92 -14.40 21.29
C VAL A 813 -2.11 -13.77 22.43
N ALA A 814 -1.59 -14.58 23.36
CA ALA A 814 -0.78 -14.10 24.47
C ALA A 814 0.45 -13.32 23.98
N THR A 815 1.13 -13.83 22.96
CA THR A 815 2.27 -13.14 22.31
C THR A 815 1.84 -11.82 21.70
N ALA A 816 0.70 -11.78 21.01
CA ALA A 816 0.19 -10.58 20.32
C ALA A 816 -0.14 -9.41 21.27
N ILE A 817 -0.47 -9.70 22.53
CA ILE A 817 -0.81 -8.69 23.55
C ILE A 817 0.23 -8.61 24.69
N GLY A 818 1.39 -9.25 24.53
CA GLY A 818 2.49 -9.21 25.50
C GLY A 818 2.17 -9.84 26.85
N GLN A 819 1.34 -10.88 26.88
CA GLN A 819 0.97 -11.66 28.08
C GLN A 819 1.56 -13.07 28.05
N LYS A 820 1.48 -13.78 29.18
CA LYS A 820 1.86 -15.20 29.27
C LYS A 820 0.75 -16.09 28.71
N ALA A 821 1.11 -17.14 27.98
CA ALA A 821 0.16 -18.19 27.60
C ALA A 821 -0.52 -18.78 28.84
N GLY A 822 -1.83 -19.04 28.75
CA GLY A 822 -2.64 -19.49 29.87
C GLY A 822 -3.10 -18.40 30.84
N ALA A 823 -2.65 -17.14 30.69
CA ALA A 823 -3.17 -16.04 31.49
C ALA A 823 -4.69 -15.87 31.29
N THR A 824 -5.41 -15.49 32.34
CA THR A 824 -6.87 -15.35 32.33
C THR A 824 -7.28 -13.97 32.84
N ARG A 825 -8.26 -13.36 32.17
CA ARG A 825 -8.87 -12.08 32.56
C ARG A 825 -10.15 -11.87 31.75
N VAL A 826 -11.11 -11.09 32.24
CA VAL A 826 -12.21 -10.56 31.43
C VAL A 826 -11.85 -9.16 30.91
N GLY A 827 -12.06 -8.94 29.61
CA GLY A 827 -11.71 -7.70 28.92
C GLY A 827 -10.20 -7.45 28.85
N PRO A 828 -9.80 -6.22 28.50
CA PRO A 828 -8.41 -5.89 28.23
C PRO A 828 -7.50 -6.05 29.46
N PHE A 829 -6.28 -6.54 29.21
CA PHE A 829 -5.15 -6.54 30.14
C PHE A 829 -4.49 -5.16 30.22
N THR A 830 -4.38 -4.47 29.09
CA THR A 830 -3.68 -3.19 29.02
C THR A 830 -4.65 -2.02 29.17
N ALA A 831 -4.16 -0.86 29.61
CA ALA A 831 -4.93 0.37 29.62
C ALA A 831 -5.18 0.88 28.19
N PRO A 832 -6.28 1.59 27.93
CA PRO A 832 -6.56 2.12 26.59
C PRO A 832 -5.46 3.08 26.15
N ALA A 833 -5.17 3.07 24.85
CA ALA A 833 -4.35 4.10 24.21
C ALA A 833 -4.91 5.50 24.54
N LYS A 834 -4.01 6.44 24.83
CA LYS A 834 -4.34 7.82 25.23
C LYS A 834 -3.99 8.81 24.14
#